data_AF-A0A531AS64-F1
#
_entry.id   AF-A0A531AS64-F1
#
_cell.length_a   1.000
_cell.length_b   1.000
_cell.length_c   1.000
_cell.angle_alpha   90.00
_cell.angle_beta   90.00
_cell.angle_gamma   90.00
#
_symmetry.space_group_name_H-M   'P 1'
#
loop_
_entity.id
_entity.type
_entity.pdbx_description
1 polymer ?
#
loop_
_entity_poly.entity_id
_entity_poly.type
_entity_poly.pdbx_seq_one_letter_code
_entity_poly.pdbx_strand_id
1 'polypeptide(L)'
;LDGGRFATSDLNDLYRRVINRNNRLKRLIELRAPGIIVRNEKRMLQEAVDALFDNGRRGRVITGANKRPLKSLSDMLKGKQGRFRQNLLGKRVDYSGRSVIVTGPELKLHQCGLPKKMALELFKPFIYARLDAKGYSSTVKQAKKLVEKERPEVWDILDEVIREHPVLLNRAPTLHRLGIQAFEPILIEGKAIQLHPLVCTAFNADFDGDQMAVHVPLSLEAQLEARVLMMSTNNILHPASGAPIIVPSQDMVLGLYYLSIVNQNEPGEGMVFADMGELQHALETKAVTLHSKIKGRFRTVDADGKVVSKIYDTTPGRMIIGELLPKNVNVPYETANQEMTKKNISKMIDTVYRHCGQKETVIFCDRIMALGFSHACRAGISFGKDDMLIPDAKIKLVSDTEALAKEYEQQYNDGLITQGEKYNKVVDAWAKCSEKVADEMMARIKAVEFEDNGRQKPMNSIYMMSHSGARGSPTQMRQLAGMRGLMAKPSGEIIETPIISNFKEGLTVLEYFNSTHGARKGLADTALKTANSGYLTRRLVDVAQDCIVNSVDCGTDKGLTMQPIVDAGQVVASVGQRVLGRTALDDITHPVTGEVLVKAGTLMDERDVEQIEKAGVQSVRIRSALTCDVRVGVCAVCYGRDLARGTPVNQGEAVGVIAAQSIGEPGTQLTMRTFHMGGTAQVVDSSFLEASYEGKVEIRNRNVVRNSDGQQMVMGRNMAVLILDEAGKERATHRLTYGSRIFVDDGDKVKRGQRIAEWDPYTRPVLTEIEGKVAFEDLVDGISVQETADESTGITKREVIDWRSTPRGNDLKPAIVVQDAKGKVGKLSKGGDARFLLSVEAILSVEPGAQVRPGDVLARIPMESAKTKDITGGLPRVAELFEARRPKDHAIIAEIDGTIRFGRDYKNKRRIIIEPHDSTLEPVEYLIPKGKPFHLQDGDVIEKGDYILDGNPAPHDILAIKGVEALASYLVNEIQEVYRLQGVSINDKHIEVIVRQMLQKVEITAQGDSTYIPGDHVDVIELEEVNERLVEDGKKPAEGQPVLLGITKASLQTPSFISAASFQETTRVLTEAAVAGKTDMLQGLKENVIVGRLIPAGTGGTMSQIRRIATSRDELIIDERRKASGVEAADPMLTDMASAAQ
;
A
#
# COMPACT_ATOMS: atom_id res chain seq x y z
N LEU A 1 -9.89 35.44 37.18
CA LEU A 1 -11.09 34.80 36.62
C LEU A 1 -12.30 35.48 37.24
N ASP A 2 -13.43 35.46 36.53
CA ASP A 2 -14.69 35.99 37.06
C ASP A 2 -14.98 35.36 38.43
N GLY A 3 -15.26 36.21 39.43
CA GLY A 3 -15.43 35.78 40.83
C GLY A 3 -14.18 35.80 41.72
N GLY A 4 -13.13 36.55 41.37
CA GLY A 4 -11.96 36.79 42.24
C GLY A 4 -10.99 35.61 42.38
N ARG A 5 -11.18 34.54 41.58
CA ARG A 5 -10.28 33.39 41.55
C ARG A 5 -9.07 33.65 40.65
N PHE A 6 -7.90 33.20 41.05
CA PHE A 6 -6.67 33.25 40.26
C PHE A 6 -6.46 31.93 39.50
N ALA A 7 -6.17 32.02 38.20
CA ALA A 7 -5.71 30.88 37.43
C ALA A 7 -4.17 30.86 37.48
N THR A 8 -3.61 29.86 38.15
CA THR A 8 -2.15 29.67 38.24
C THR A 8 -1.73 28.49 37.38
N SER A 9 -0.64 28.64 36.63
CA SER A 9 -0.03 27.54 35.87
C SER A 9 0.59 26.51 36.82
N ASP A 10 0.56 25.24 36.46
CA ASP A 10 1.24 24.14 37.17
C ASP A 10 2.74 24.43 37.37
N LEU A 11 3.37 25.14 36.42
CA LEU A 11 4.77 25.56 36.52
C LEU A 11 5.01 26.46 37.73
N ASN A 12 4.08 27.37 38.05
CA ASN A 12 4.24 28.29 39.17
C ASN A 12 4.34 27.52 40.49
N ASP A 13 3.59 26.42 40.62
CA ASP A 13 3.64 25.55 41.79
C ASP A 13 4.96 24.78 41.89
N LEU A 14 5.50 24.32 40.76
CA LEU A 14 6.82 23.67 40.69
C LEU A 14 7.94 24.66 41.02
N TYR A 15 7.93 25.87 40.44
CA TYR A 15 8.87 26.94 40.77
C TYR A 15 8.80 27.35 42.24
N ARG A 16 7.58 27.51 42.80
CA ARG A 16 7.39 27.82 44.22
C ARG A 16 8.05 26.77 45.12
N ARG A 17 7.94 25.48 44.78
CA ARG A 17 8.61 24.42 45.54
C ARG A 17 10.13 24.54 45.46
N VAL A 18 10.69 24.76 44.28
CA VAL A 18 12.14 24.94 44.09
C VAL A 18 12.64 26.15 44.90
N ILE A 19 11.96 27.29 44.80
CA ILE A 19 12.31 28.52 45.53
C ILE A 19 12.27 28.28 47.05
N ASN A 20 11.20 27.67 47.55
CA ASN A 20 11.07 27.39 48.99
C ASN A 20 12.16 26.45 49.50
N ARG A 21 12.50 25.39 48.75
CA ARG A 21 13.57 24.44 49.09
C ARG A 21 14.96 25.10 49.04
N ASN A 22 15.22 25.92 48.03
CA ASN A 22 16.48 26.65 47.89
C ASN A 22 16.67 27.67 49.03
N ASN A 23 15.63 28.45 49.34
CA ASN A 23 15.67 29.42 50.43
C ASN A 23 15.87 28.73 51.80
N ARG A 24 15.23 27.57 52.01
CA ARG A 24 15.44 26.76 53.21
C ARG A 24 16.87 26.22 53.30
N LEU A 25 17.41 25.71 52.20
CA LEU A 25 18.79 25.23 52.13
C LEU A 25 19.79 26.35 52.44
N LYS A 26 19.61 27.55 51.86
CA LYS A 26 20.45 28.72 52.17
C LYS A 26 20.45 29.04 53.66
N ARG A 27 19.26 29.14 54.28
CA ARG A 27 19.13 29.37 55.73
C ARG A 27 19.80 28.29 56.58
N LEU A 28 19.69 27.02 56.20
CA LEU A 28 20.33 25.91 56.92
C LEU A 28 21.87 25.97 56.84
N ILE A 29 22.42 26.45 55.71
CA ILE A 29 23.86 26.66 55.55
C ILE A 29 24.32 27.86 56.40
N GLU A 30 23.57 28.98 56.37
CA GLU A 30 23.84 30.16 57.20
C GLU A 30 23.85 29.84 58.70
N LEU A 31 22.89 29.01 59.15
CA LEU A 31 22.76 28.55 60.53
C LEU A 31 23.74 27.42 60.91
N ARG A 32 24.62 26.99 59.99
CA ARG A 32 25.56 25.86 60.17
C ARG A 32 24.88 24.59 60.70
N ALA A 33 23.72 24.25 60.14
CA ALA A 33 22.95 23.06 60.53
C ALA A 33 23.75 21.75 60.29
N PRO A 34 23.46 20.66 61.03
CA PRO A 34 24.11 19.37 60.86
C PRO A 34 24.12 18.87 59.41
N GLY A 35 25.23 18.25 58.99
CA GLY A 35 25.45 17.82 57.61
C GLY A 35 24.42 16.82 57.07
N ILE A 36 23.72 16.08 57.95
CA ILE A 36 22.61 15.18 57.56
C ILE A 36 21.41 15.99 57.07
N ILE A 37 21.05 17.08 57.76
CA ILE A 37 19.91 17.93 57.41
C ILE A 37 20.19 18.67 56.11
N VAL A 38 21.40 19.21 55.96
CA VAL A 38 21.84 19.88 54.73
C VAL A 38 21.83 18.89 53.55
N ARG A 39 22.33 17.66 53.71
CA ARG A 39 22.28 16.62 52.67
C ARG A 39 20.84 16.26 52.29
N ASN A 40 19.94 16.14 53.27
CA ASN A 40 18.53 15.88 52.99
C ASN A 40 17.87 17.03 52.21
N GLU A 41 18.09 18.28 52.61
CA GLU A 41 17.50 19.43 51.91
C GLU A 41 18.09 19.60 50.50
N LYS A 42 19.39 19.31 50.29
CA LYS A 42 19.98 19.22 48.94
C LYS A 42 19.27 18.17 48.08
N ARG A 43 18.98 16.98 48.64
CA ARG A 43 18.22 15.93 47.94
C ARG A 43 16.80 16.41 47.59
N MET A 44 16.10 17.05 48.53
CA MET A 44 14.74 17.56 48.29
C MET A 44 14.72 18.71 47.26
N LEU A 45 15.74 19.55 47.25
CA LEU A 45 15.90 20.59 46.23
C LEU A 45 16.14 19.95 44.86
N GLN A 46 17.04 18.96 44.75
CA GLN A 46 17.27 18.24 43.51
C GLN A 46 15.98 17.58 42.99
N GLU A 47 15.22 16.93 43.86
CA GLU A 47 13.92 16.33 43.50
C GLU A 47 12.92 17.38 42.98
N ALA A 48 12.85 18.55 43.61
CA ALA A 48 11.99 19.64 43.16
C ALA A 48 12.44 20.22 41.80
N VAL A 49 13.75 20.32 41.56
CA VAL A 49 14.32 20.76 40.28
C VAL A 49 14.07 19.73 39.19
N ASP A 50 14.29 18.44 39.48
CA ASP A 50 14.03 17.35 38.54
C ASP A 50 12.54 17.33 38.15
N ALA A 51 11.63 17.50 39.12
CA ALA A 51 10.19 17.57 38.85
C ALA A 51 9.77 18.82 38.05
N LEU A 52 10.48 19.95 38.20
CA LEU A 52 10.27 21.14 37.38
C LEU A 52 10.62 20.87 35.90
N PHE A 53 11.73 20.18 35.64
CA PHE A 53 12.16 19.84 34.28
C PHE A 53 11.36 18.66 33.69
N ASP A 54 11.29 17.52 34.37
CA ASP A 54 10.56 16.32 33.93
C ASP A 54 9.88 15.61 35.12
N ASN A 55 8.60 15.89 35.31
CA ASN A 55 7.81 15.36 36.42
C ASN A 55 7.43 13.89 36.15
N GLY A 56 8.22 12.96 36.67
CA GLY A 56 7.97 11.52 36.60
C GLY A 56 9.17 10.67 36.19
N ARG A 57 10.25 11.28 35.68
CA ARG A 57 11.45 10.54 35.25
C ARG A 57 12.19 9.83 36.40
N ARG A 58 12.13 10.38 37.61
CA ARG A 58 12.88 9.90 38.79
C ARG A 58 12.03 9.14 39.82
N GLY A 59 10.78 8.79 39.48
CA GLY A 59 9.87 8.04 40.34
C GLY A 59 8.56 8.75 40.65
N ARG A 60 8.34 9.13 41.92
CA ARG A 60 7.05 9.65 42.40
C ARG A 60 6.71 11.00 41.76
N VAL A 61 5.59 11.03 41.05
CA VAL A 61 5.11 12.24 40.39
C VAL A 61 4.55 13.23 41.41
N ILE A 62 4.95 14.50 41.30
CA ILE A 62 4.40 15.56 42.13
C ILE A 62 2.98 15.89 41.64
N THR A 63 2.00 15.76 42.53
CA THR A 63 0.59 16.04 42.26
C THR A 63 0.12 17.33 42.92
N GLY A 64 -0.86 17.97 42.29
CA GLY A 64 -1.60 19.10 42.86
C GLY A 64 -2.73 18.62 43.79
N ALA A 65 -3.52 19.56 44.31
CA ALA A 65 -4.66 19.27 45.21
C ALA A 65 -5.67 18.27 44.59
N ASN A 66 -5.83 18.31 43.26
CA ASN A 66 -6.75 17.44 42.52
C ASN A 66 -6.18 16.04 42.21
N LYS A 67 -5.06 15.64 42.85
CA LYS A 67 -4.30 14.40 42.58
C LYS A 67 -3.78 14.23 41.15
N ARG A 68 -4.01 15.20 40.27
CA ARG A 68 -3.43 15.28 38.93
C ARG A 68 -1.92 15.60 39.02
N PRO A 69 -1.06 14.96 38.22
CA PRO A 69 0.34 15.35 38.11
C PRO A 69 0.47 16.75 37.53
N LEU A 70 1.33 17.56 38.14
CA LEU A 70 1.65 18.90 37.65
C LEU A 70 2.43 18.81 36.32
N LYS A 71 2.08 19.60 35.31
CA LYS A 71 2.83 19.65 34.05
C LYS A 71 4.21 20.27 34.25
N SER A 72 5.26 19.56 33.82
CA SER A 72 6.65 20.06 33.84
C SER A 72 7.01 20.87 32.57
N LEU A 73 8.20 21.45 32.53
CA LEU A 73 8.73 22.11 31.31
C LEU A 73 8.84 21.15 30.13
N SER A 74 9.34 19.93 30.35
CA SER A 74 9.42 18.91 29.30
C SER A 74 8.03 18.49 28.80
N ASP A 75 7.02 18.37 29.68
CA ASP A 75 5.64 18.05 29.29
C ASP A 75 5.00 19.12 28.40
N MET A 76 5.45 20.37 28.49
CA MET A 76 5.01 21.43 27.58
C MET A 76 5.60 21.28 26.17
N LEU A 77 6.72 20.58 26.02
CA LEU A 77 7.39 20.36 24.74
C LEU A 77 7.02 19.00 24.13
N LYS A 78 6.97 17.93 24.95
CA LYS A 78 6.79 16.54 24.50
C LYS A 78 5.31 16.12 24.44
N GLY A 79 5.05 15.04 23.70
CA GLY A 79 3.74 14.41 23.63
C GLY A 79 2.75 15.10 22.69
N LYS A 80 1.51 14.57 22.61
CA LYS A 80 0.47 15.07 21.69
C LYS A 80 0.01 16.50 22.01
N GLN A 81 -0.02 16.87 23.30
CA GLN A 81 -0.36 18.21 23.77
C GLN A 81 0.86 19.15 23.87
N GLY A 82 2.05 18.68 23.48
CA GLY A 82 3.26 19.49 23.50
C GLY A 82 3.24 20.54 22.39
N ARG A 83 3.99 21.64 22.59
CA ARG A 83 4.01 22.79 21.69
C ARG A 83 4.36 22.43 20.25
N PHE A 84 5.34 21.55 20.02
CA PHE A 84 5.74 21.12 18.68
C PHE A 84 4.55 20.58 17.86
N ARG A 85 3.68 19.78 18.48
CA ARG A 85 2.57 19.13 17.77
C ARG A 85 1.28 19.96 17.79
N GLN A 86 0.88 20.46 18.96
CA GLN A 86 -0.43 21.09 19.14
C GLN A 86 -0.46 22.56 18.72
N ASN A 87 0.67 23.27 18.76
CA ASN A 87 0.71 24.73 18.58
C ASN A 87 1.61 25.19 17.43
N LEU A 88 2.66 24.43 17.08
CA LEU A 88 3.59 24.81 16.01
C LEU A 88 3.17 24.20 14.68
N LEU A 89 2.93 22.89 14.64
CA LEU A 89 2.45 22.18 13.44
C LEU A 89 0.94 22.28 13.27
N GLY A 90 0.17 21.99 14.33
CA GLY A 90 -1.26 22.29 14.39
C GLY A 90 -1.49 23.70 14.92
N LYS A 91 -2.32 24.51 14.26
CA LYS A 91 -2.69 25.86 14.73
C LYS A 91 -4.18 26.10 14.53
N ARG A 92 -4.78 26.88 15.44
CA ARG A 92 -6.08 27.48 15.16
C ARG A 92 -5.85 28.64 14.20
N VAL A 93 -6.70 28.75 13.19
CA VAL A 93 -6.53 29.71 12.09
C VAL A 93 -7.79 30.57 12.03
N ASP A 94 -7.62 31.89 11.99
CA ASP A 94 -8.71 32.83 11.73
C ASP A 94 -9.22 32.69 10.29
N TYR A 95 -10.32 33.36 9.94
CA TYR A 95 -10.91 33.28 8.58
C TYR A 95 -11.22 31.84 8.16
N SER A 96 -11.68 31.04 9.13
CA SER A 96 -12.11 29.68 8.93
C SER A 96 -13.46 29.41 9.58
N GLY A 97 -14.20 28.46 9.01
CA GLY A 97 -15.51 28.03 9.49
C GLY A 97 -15.72 26.55 9.23
N ARG A 98 -16.72 25.93 9.87
CA ARG A 98 -17.12 24.55 9.56
C ARG A 98 -18.63 24.41 9.56
N SER A 99 -19.15 23.57 8.68
CA SER A 99 -20.56 23.17 8.70
C SER A 99 -20.75 21.77 8.12
N VAL A 100 -21.96 21.24 8.31
CA VAL A 100 -22.41 19.99 7.69
C VAL A 100 -22.44 20.16 6.17
N ILE A 101 -22.02 19.12 5.45
CA ILE A 101 -22.07 19.10 3.99
C ILE A 101 -23.37 18.49 3.48
N VAL A 102 -23.84 19.01 2.35
CA VAL A 102 -24.97 18.49 1.58
C VAL A 102 -24.60 18.43 0.11
N THR A 103 -25.31 17.62 -0.67
CA THR A 103 -25.07 17.50 -2.12
C THR A 103 -25.51 18.76 -2.86
N GLY A 104 -24.69 19.24 -3.80
CA GLY A 104 -25.00 20.33 -4.71
C GLY A 104 -24.87 19.90 -6.18
N PRO A 105 -25.84 19.15 -6.73
CA PRO A 105 -25.75 18.58 -8.08
C PRO A 105 -25.81 19.61 -9.22
N GLU A 106 -26.29 20.83 -8.94
CA GLU A 106 -26.35 21.94 -9.90
C GLU A 106 -25.05 22.74 -9.99
N LEU A 107 -24.13 22.54 -9.04
CA LEU A 107 -22.83 23.20 -9.03
C LEU A 107 -21.96 22.68 -10.18
N LYS A 108 -21.06 23.52 -10.69
CA LYS A 108 -19.97 23.07 -11.58
C LYS A 108 -18.80 22.54 -10.78
N LEU A 109 -17.90 21.77 -11.40
CA LEU A 109 -16.79 21.13 -10.68
C LEU A 109 -15.91 22.09 -9.84
N HIS A 110 -15.67 23.31 -10.33
CA HIS A 110 -14.87 24.35 -9.65
C HIS A 110 -15.62 25.11 -8.56
N GLN A 111 -16.91 24.82 -8.32
CA GLN A 111 -17.77 25.62 -7.46
C GLN A 111 -18.15 24.87 -6.18
N CYS A 112 -18.38 25.63 -5.10
CA CYS A 112 -18.99 25.12 -3.88
C CYS A 112 -20.08 26.06 -3.37
N GLY A 113 -21.13 25.55 -2.75
CA GLY A 113 -22.16 26.41 -2.15
C GLY A 113 -21.77 26.81 -0.72
N LEU A 114 -21.64 28.11 -0.48
CA LEU A 114 -21.30 28.69 0.81
C LEU A 114 -22.51 29.45 1.40
N PRO A 115 -22.97 29.10 2.62
CA PRO A 115 -24.07 29.79 3.26
C PRO A 115 -23.83 31.30 3.41
N LYS A 116 -24.82 32.11 3.05
CA LYS A 116 -24.76 33.59 3.14
C LYS A 116 -24.21 34.11 4.48
N LYS A 117 -24.70 33.58 5.60
CA LYS A 117 -24.23 34.00 6.95
C LYS A 117 -22.79 33.60 7.24
N MET A 118 -22.35 32.45 6.72
CA MET A 118 -20.97 32.01 6.86
C MET A 118 -20.05 32.88 6.01
N ALA A 119 -20.42 33.14 4.76
CA ALA A 119 -19.70 34.02 3.85
C ALA A 119 -19.58 35.44 4.43
N LEU A 120 -20.68 35.99 4.97
CA LEU A 120 -20.69 37.29 5.63
C LEU A 120 -19.65 37.37 6.75
N GLU A 121 -19.54 36.34 7.59
CA GLU A 121 -18.56 36.27 8.69
C GLU A 121 -17.11 36.15 8.20
N LEU A 122 -16.88 35.26 7.23
CA LEU A 122 -15.54 34.97 6.70
C LEU A 122 -14.96 36.17 5.94
N PHE A 123 -15.77 36.91 5.20
CA PHE A 123 -15.33 38.01 4.34
C PHE A 123 -15.49 39.40 4.98
N LYS A 124 -15.82 39.50 6.28
CA LYS A 124 -16.07 40.79 6.98
C LYS A 124 -15.06 41.91 6.65
N PRO A 125 -13.73 41.71 6.71
CA PRO A 125 -12.80 42.81 6.45
C PRO A 125 -12.88 43.34 5.02
N PHE A 126 -13.07 42.45 4.05
CA PHE A 126 -13.18 42.82 2.63
C PHE A 126 -14.48 43.61 2.37
N ILE A 127 -15.57 43.21 3.01
CA ILE A 127 -16.85 43.92 2.94
C ILE A 127 -16.71 45.33 3.52
N TYR A 128 -16.06 45.48 4.69
CA TYR A 128 -15.82 46.80 5.28
C TYR A 128 -15.00 47.71 4.37
N ALA A 129 -13.93 47.19 3.77
CA ALA A 129 -13.10 47.95 2.85
C ALA A 129 -13.87 48.38 1.59
N ARG A 130 -14.72 47.50 1.04
CA ARG A 130 -15.53 47.80 -0.15
C ARG A 130 -16.70 48.76 0.14
N LEU A 131 -17.35 48.65 1.30
CA LEU A 131 -18.39 49.59 1.74
C LEU A 131 -17.86 51.01 1.88
N ASP A 132 -16.65 51.16 2.40
CA ASP A 132 -15.95 52.44 2.51
C ASP A 132 -15.55 52.97 1.13
N ALA A 133 -14.92 52.14 0.30
CA ALA A 133 -14.51 52.50 -1.06
C ALA A 133 -15.67 52.95 -1.96
N LYS A 134 -16.87 52.37 -1.80
CA LYS A 134 -18.09 52.76 -2.52
C LYS A 134 -18.88 53.91 -1.87
N GLY A 135 -18.43 54.42 -0.72
CA GLY A 135 -19.06 55.55 -0.02
C GLY A 135 -20.37 55.22 0.70
N TYR A 136 -20.72 53.94 0.89
CA TYR A 136 -21.91 53.54 1.67
C TYR A 136 -21.72 53.75 3.18
N SER A 137 -20.47 53.82 3.64
CA SER A 137 -20.12 54.13 5.02
C SER A 137 -18.94 55.09 5.05
N SER A 138 -18.95 56.05 5.97
CA SER A 138 -17.81 56.97 6.17
C SER A 138 -16.84 56.50 7.25
N THR A 139 -17.21 55.49 8.04
CA THR A 139 -16.38 54.91 9.11
C THR A 139 -16.57 53.41 9.21
N VAL A 140 -15.53 52.69 9.64
CA VAL A 140 -15.58 51.23 9.90
C VAL A 140 -16.68 50.88 10.92
N LYS A 141 -16.95 51.76 11.90
CA LYS A 141 -18.02 51.55 12.89
C LYS A 141 -19.41 51.61 12.26
N GLN A 142 -19.62 52.49 11.28
CA GLN A 142 -20.85 52.54 10.51
C GLN A 142 -20.97 51.31 9.58
N ALA A 143 -19.88 50.93 8.90
CA ALA A 143 -19.83 49.71 8.09
C ALA A 143 -20.19 48.46 8.91
N LYS A 144 -19.63 48.33 10.13
CA LYS A 144 -19.98 47.26 11.07
C LYS A 144 -21.46 47.23 11.40
N LYS A 145 -22.09 48.38 11.66
CA LYS A 145 -23.54 48.46 11.90
C LYS A 145 -24.37 48.08 10.68
N LEU A 146 -23.91 48.39 9.46
CA LEU A 146 -24.62 48.01 8.22
C LEU A 146 -24.57 46.48 8.03
N VAL A 147 -23.39 45.89 8.24
CA VAL A 147 -23.18 44.44 8.15
C VAL A 147 -23.95 43.68 9.23
N GLU A 148 -23.92 44.14 10.48
CA GLU A 148 -24.69 43.53 11.59
C GLU A 148 -26.21 43.59 11.37
N LYS A 149 -26.70 44.58 10.62
CA LYS A 149 -28.11 44.72 10.25
C LYS A 149 -28.49 43.97 8.97
N GLU A 150 -27.55 43.28 8.33
CA GLU A 150 -27.76 42.49 7.11
C GLU A 150 -28.50 43.28 6.00
N ARG A 151 -28.13 44.56 5.82
CA ARG A 151 -28.73 45.48 4.85
C ARG A 151 -28.55 44.97 3.39
N PRO A 152 -29.50 45.21 2.47
CA PRO A 152 -29.43 44.70 1.10
C PRO A 152 -28.13 45.00 0.36
N GLU A 153 -27.60 46.21 0.53
CA GLU A 153 -26.36 46.69 -0.11
C GLU A 153 -25.13 45.86 0.29
N VAL A 154 -25.18 45.19 1.43
CA VAL A 154 -24.11 44.29 1.90
C VAL A 154 -24.06 43.01 1.07
N TRP A 155 -25.21 42.51 0.60
CA TRP A 155 -25.25 41.29 -0.22
C TRP A 155 -24.67 41.51 -1.61
N ASP A 156 -24.95 42.68 -2.22
CA ASP A 156 -24.37 43.04 -3.52
C ASP A 156 -22.84 43.18 -3.44
N ILE A 157 -22.33 43.77 -2.35
CA ILE A 157 -20.88 43.86 -2.09
C ILE A 157 -20.29 42.50 -1.79
N LEU A 158 -20.99 41.66 -1.04
CA LEU A 158 -20.53 40.31 -0.74
C LEU A 158 -20.37 39.48 -2.02
N ASP A 159 -21.33 39.56 -2.94
CA ASP A 159 -21.26 38.88 -4.24
C ASP A 159 -20.07 39.37 -5.09
N GLU A 160 -19.82 40.69 -5.10
CA GLU A 160 -18.64 41.27 -5.75
C GLU A 160 -17.32 40.80 -5.13
N VAL A 161 -17.24 40.74 -3.80
CA VAL A 161 -16.02 40.31 -3.06
C VAL A 161 -15.74 38.81 -3.29
N ILE A 162 -16.80 38.00 -3.37
CA ILE A 162 -16.70 36.55 -3.56
C ILE A 162 -16.31 36.20 -4.99
N ARG A 163 -16.71 37.02 -5.96
CA ARG A 163 -16.40 36.78 -7.35
C ARG A 163 -14.89 36.70 -7.56
N GLU A 164 -14.44 35.60 -8.16
CA GLU A 164 -13.03 35.30 -8.37
C GLU A 164 -12.18 35.18 -7.08
N HIS A 165 -12.80 34.98 -5.91
CA HIS A 165 -12.08 34.71 -4.66
C HIS A 165 -12.20 33.23 -4.27
N PRO A 166 -11.18 32.38 -4.54
CA PRO A 166 -11.27 30.96 -4.22
C PRO A 166 -11.28 30.73 -2.71
N VAL A 167 -12.03 29.72 -2.25
CA VAL A 167 -12.03 29.23 -0.86
C VAL A 167 -11.50 27.80 -0.82
N LEU A 168 -10.84 27.43 0.27
CA LEU A 168 -10.32 26.08 0.48
C LEU A 168 -11.33 25.28 1.30
N LEU A 169 -11.78 24.15 0.77
CA LEU A 169 -12.56 23.16 1.51
C LEU A 169 -11.63 22.05 1.99
N ASN A 170 -11.81 21.65 3.25
CA ASN A 170 -11.01 20.61 3.91
C ASN A 170 -11.91 19.62 4.64
N ARG A 171 -11.73 18.32 4.39
CA ARG A 171 -12.32 17.24 5.18
C ARG A 171 -11.26 16.60 6.08
N ALA A 172 -11.49 16.64 7.38
CA ALA A 172 -10.61 16.01 8.37
C ALA A 172 -11.05 14.57 8.67
N PRO A 173 -10.13 13.61 8.85
CA PRO A 173 -8.67 13.75 8.75
C PRO A 173 -8.16 13.78 7.30
N THR A 174 -7.24 14.70 7.00
CA THR A 174 -6.63 14.82 5.67
C THR A 174 -5.52 13.77 5.49
N LEU A 175 -5.85 12.64 4.85
CA LEU A 175 -4.89 11.54 4.61
C LEU A 175 -4.03 11.72 3.36
N HIS A 176 -4.54 12.49 2.39
CA HIS A 176 -3.90 12.76 1.10
C HIS A 176 -4.25 14.17 0.62
N ARG A 177 -3.48 14.68 -0.34
CA ARG A 177 -3.62 16.06 -0.84
C ARG A 177 -5.02 16.43 -1.33
N LEU A 178 -5.80 15.50 -1.88
CA LEU A 178 -7.15 15.82 -2.38
C LEU A 178 -8.18 16.04 -1.25
N GLY A 179 -7.82 15.75 0.00
CA GLY A 179 -8.62 16.11 1.17
C GLY A 179 -8.67 17.62 1.44
N ILE A 180 -7.90 18.42 0.69
CA ILE A 180 -8.01 19.89 0.63
C ILE A 180 -8.03 20.32 -0.84
N GLN A 181 -9.08 21.02 -1.26
CA GLN A 181 -9.18 21.58 -2.62
C GLN A 181 -9.75 22.99 -2.59
N ALA A 182 -9.43 23.78 -3.62
CA ALA A 182 -9.97 25.10 -3.82
C ALA A 182 -11.21 25.08 -4.72
N PHE A 183 -12.17 25.94 -4.38
CA PHE A 183 -13.43 26.14 -5.09
C PHE A 183 -13.79 27.62 -5.13
N GLU A 184 -14.59 28.02 -6.11
CA GLU A 184 -15.25 29.32 -6.13
C GLU A 184 -16.57 29.25 -5.35
N PRO A 185 -16.80 30.12 -4.36
CA PRO A 185 -18.02 30.06 -3.56
C PRO A 185 -19.21 30.65 -4.33
N ILE A 186 -20.34 29.93 -4.28
CA ILE A 186 -21.66 30.42 -4.67
C ILE A 186 -22.47 30.66 -3.40
N LEU A 187 -23.09 31.84 -3.29
CA LEU A 187 -23.94 32.16 -2.16
C LEU A 187 -25.22 31.31 -2.18
N ILE A 188 -25.44 30.54 -1.12
CA ILE A 188 -26.64 29.72 -0.94
C ILE A 188 -27.39 30.09 0.34
N GLU A 189 -28.68 29.78 0.36
CA GLU A 189 -29.51 29.87 1.56
C GLU A 189 -29.24 28.70 2.52
N GLY A 190 -29.58 28.89 3.80
CA GLY A 190 -29.42 27.88 4.84
C GLY A 190 -28.09 27.98 5.59
N LYS A 191 -27.64 26.85 6.15
CA LYS A 191 -26.44 26.77 7.02
C LYS A 191 -25.45 25.67 6.60
N ALA A 192 -25.82 24.80 5.66
CA ALA A 192 -24.99 23.67 5.22
C ALA A 192 -24.16 24.05 4.00
N ILE A 193 -22.94 23.52 3.89
CA ILE A 193 -22.07 23.72 2.73
C ILE A 193 -22.53 22.75 1.63
N GLN A 194 -22.73 23.23 0.41
CA GLN A 194 -22.99 22.34 -0.72
C GLN A 194 -21.68 21.94 -1.39
N LEU A 195 -21.51 20.63 -1.56
CA LEU A 195 -20.34 20.03 -2.20
C LEU A 195 -20.72 19.40 -3.55
N HIS A 196 -19.86 19.56 -4.53
CA HIS A 196 -20.03 18.96 -5.85
C HIS A 196 -19.93 17.41 -5.79
N PRO A 197 -20.86 16.64 -6.39
CA PRO A 197 -20.87 15.17 -6.25
C PRO A 197 -19.61 14.45 -6.76
N LEU A 198 -18.99 14.93 -7.85
CA LEU A 198 -17.77 14.31 -8.41
C LEU A 198 -16.53 14.44 -7.51
N VAL A 199 -16.50 15.37 -6.55
CA VAL A 199 -15.35 15.51 -5.63
C VAL A 199 -15.54 14.71 -4.34
N CYS A 200 -16.74 14.16 -4.09
CA CYS A 200 -17.02 13.36 -2.89
C CYS A 200 -16.09 12.15 -2.78
N THR A 201 -15.76 11.49 -3.91
CA THR A 201 -14.79 10.39 -3.96
C THR A 201 -13.40 10.85 -3.51
N ALA A 202 -12.97 12.03 -3.95
CA ALA A 202 -11.68 12.61 -3.63
C ALA A 202 -11.58 13.05 -2.15
N PHE A 203 -12.67 13.55 -1.56
CA PHE A 203 -12.72 13.85 -0.12
C PHE A 203 -13.02 12.61 0.75
N ASN A 204 -13.37 11.48 0.12
CA ASN A 204 -13.98 10.32 0.77
C ASN A 204 -15.18 10.72 1.66
N ALA A 205 -16.00 11.66 1.17
CA ALA A 205 -17.06 12.32 1.91
C ALA A 205 -18.40 11.61 1.72
N ASP A 206 -19.10 11.40 2.83
CA ASP A 206 -20.46 10.86 2.87
C ASP A 206 -21.43 11.94 3.36
N PHE A 207 -22.72 11.80 3.08
CA PHE A 207 -23.76 12.78 3.45
C PHE A 207 -24.60 12.32 4.65
N ASP A 208 -23.96 11.76 5.67
CA ASP A 208 -24.59 11.23 6.90
C ASP A 208 -24.44 12.16 8.13
N GLY A 209 -23.95 13.38 7.93
CA GLY A 209 -23.67 14.35 8.99
C GLY A 209 -22.22 14.83 9.03
N ASP A 210 -21.38 14.36 8.11
CA ASP A 210 -20.03 14.85 7.88
C ASP A 210 -19.96 16.37 7.80
N GLN A 211 -18.83 16.91 8.26
CA GLN A 211 -18.57 18.33 8.27
C GLN A 211 -17.27 18.65 7.56
N MET A 212 -17.27 19.74 6.80
CA MET A 212 -16.06 20.27 6.18
C MET A 212 -15.73 21.64 6.72
N ALA A 213 -14.43 21.92 6.77
CA ALA A 213 -13.91 23.23 7.12
C ALA A 213 -13.68 24.06 5.84
N VAL A 214 -13.94 25.36 5.95
CA VAL A 214 -13.69 26.37 4.92
C VAL A 214 -12.56 27.26 5.41
N HIS A 215 -11.61 27.59 4.55
CA HIS A 215 -10.57 28.58 4.81
C HIS A 215 -10.53 29.61 3.66
N VAL A 216 -10.36 30.89 4.00
CA VAL A 216 -10.26 31.97 3.00
C VAL A 216 -8.79 32.36 2.80
N PRO A 217 -8.19 32.12 1.61
CA PRO A 217 -6.89 32.66 1.23
C PRO A 217 -6.94 34.19 1.21
N LEU A 218 -6.07 34.86 1.97
CA LEU A 218 -6.11 36.32 2.11
C LEU A 218 -5.15 37.03 1.15
N SER A 219 -3.89 36.59 1.06
CA SER A 219 -2.91 37.23 0.18
C SER A 219 -3.15 36.90 -1.29
N LEU A 220 -2.70 37.78 -2.18
CA LEU A 220 -2.85 37.59 -3.62
C LEU A 220 -2.11 36.33 -4.08
N GLU A 221 -0.92 36.08 -3.53
CA GLU A 221 -0.13 34.88 -3.82
C GLU A 221 -0.88 33.61 -3.41
N ALA A 222 -1.53 33.60 -2.24
CA ALA A 222 -2.29 32.44 -1.77
C ALA A 222 -3.55 32.20 -2.61
N GLN A 223 -4.22 33.27 -3.09
CA GLN A 223 -5.34 33.15 -4.01
C GLN A 223 -4.92 32.60 -5.37
N LEU A 224 -3.79 33.08 -5.91
CA LEU A 224 -3.21 32.56 -7.16
C LEU A 224 -2.77 31.10 -7.01
N GLU A 225 -2.09 30.75 -5.92
CA GLU A 225 -1.68 29.38 -5.62
C GLU A 225 -2.89 28.44 -5.49
N ALA A 226 -3.94 28.88 -4.78
CA ALA A 226 -5.19 28.13 -4.67
C ALA A 226 -5.82 27.88 -6.06
N ARG A 227 -5.85 28.90 -6.92
CA ARG A 227 -6.44 28.78 -8.27
C ARG A 227 -5.61 27.92 -9.21
N VAL A 228 -4.29 28.06 -9.20
CA VAL A 228 -3.38 27.38 -10.14
C VAL A 228 -3.10 25.95 -9.69
N LEU A 229 -2.91 25.70 -8.40
CA LEU A 229 -2.47 24.38 -7.91
C LEU A 229 -3.60 23.59 -7.25
N MET A 230 -4.46 24.23 -6.45
CA MET A 230 -5.41 23.53 -5.57
C MET A 230 -6.84 23.44 -6.12
N MET A 231 -7.16 24.13 -7.20
CA MET A 231 -8.49 24.11 -7.80
C MET A 231 -8.91 22.68 -8.13
N SER A 232 -10.17 22.33 -7.84
CA SER A 232 -10.71 20.98 -8.08
C SER A 232 -10.54 20.53 -9.54
N THR A 233 -10.67 21.45 -10.50
CA THR A 233 -10.51 21.19 -11.92
C THR A 233 -9.09 20.78 -12.32
N ASN A 234 -8.07 21.16 -11.53
CA ASN A 234 -6.67 20.84 -11.77
C ASN A 234 -6.25 19.50 -11.14
N ASN A 235 -7.06 18.95 -10.24
CA ASN A 235 -6.73 17.78 -9.44
C ASN A 235 -7.70 16.63 -9.74
N ILE A 236 -7.69 16.16 -10.99
CA ILE A 236 -8.67 15.18 -11.51
C ILE A 236 -8.16 13.74 -11.61
N LEU A 237 -6.85 13.53 -11.44
CA LEU A 237 -6.23 12.20 -11.38
C LEU A 237 -5.82 11.84 -9.95
N HIS A 238 -5.75 10.55 -9.69
CA HIS A 238 -5.30 9.98 -8.43
C HIS A 238 -3.76 10.00 -8.35
N PRO A 239 -3.13 10.63 -7.34
CA PRO A 239 -1.67 10.72 -7.25
C PRO A 239 -0.94 9.36 -7.13
N ALA A 240 -1.61 8.33 -6.60
CA ALA A 240 -0.99 7.02 -6.42
C ALA A 240 -0.89 6.18 -7.71
N SER A 241 -1.81 6.37 -8.66
CA SER A 241 -1.99 5.48 -9.82
C SER A 241 -2.12 6.18 -11.16
N GLY A 242 -2.46 7.47 -11.18
CA GLY A 242 -2.73 8.23 -12.40
C GLY A 242 -4.11 7.99 -13.01
N ALA A 243 -4.95 7.17 -12.38
CA ALA A 243 -6.32 6.95 -12.83
C ALA A 243 -7.22 8.17 -12.50
N PRO A 244 -8.26 8.47 -13.30
CA PRO A 244 -9.22 9.52 -12.97
C PRO A 244 -9.90 9.27 -11.61
N ILE A 245 -9.96 10.29 -10.74
CA ILE A 245 -10.62 10.21 -9.43
C ILE A 245 -12.03 10.81 -9.45
N ILE A 246 -12.28 11.76 -10.34
CA ILE A 246 -13.57 12.45 -10.54
C ILE A 246 -14.57 11.60 -11.36
N VAL A 247 -14.50 10.28 -11.21
CA VAL A 247 -15.38 9.34 -11.92
C VAL A 247 -16.76 9.42 -11.29
N PRO A 248 -17.84 9.50 -12.11
CA PRO A 248 -19.20 9.36 -11.63
C PRO A 248 -19.35 8.15 -10.71
N SER A 249 -20.11 8.32 -9.63
CA SER A 249 -20.29 7.29 -8.61
C SER A 249 -21.77 6.97 -8.43
N GLN A 250 -22.05 5.77 -7.91
CA GLN A 250 -23.39 5.34 -7.47
C GLN A 250 -24.48 5.63 -8.52
N ASP A 251 -25.45 6.49 -8.19
CA ASP A 251 -26.63 6.80 -9.00
C ASP A 251 -26.27 7.32 -10.39
N MET A 252 -25.21 8.12 -10.51
CA MET A 252 -24.76 8.65 -11.80
C MET A 252 -24.35 7.51 -12.75
N VAL A 253 -23.61 6.53 -12.22
CA VAL A 253 -23.21 5.33 -12.97
C VAL A 253 -24.44 4.53 -13.37
N LEU A 254 -25.40 4.37 -12.46
CA LEU A 254 -26.61 3.61 -12.71
C LEU A 254 -27.47 4.23 -13.82
N GLY A 255 -27.59 5.57 -13.86
CA GLY A 255 -28.29 6.28 -14.94
C GLY A 255 -27.62 6.13 -16.31
N LEU A 256 -26.30 6.25 -16.36
CA LEU A 256 -25.51 6.04 -17.59
C LEU A 256 -25.55 4.58 -18.05
N TYR A 257 -25.45 3.65 -17.09
CA TYR A 257 -25.58 2.23 -17.36
C TYR A 257 -26.96 1.94 -17.97
N TYR A 258 -28.04 2.41 -17.34
CA TYR A 258 -29.40 2.25 -17.85
C TYR A 258 -29.54 2.76 -19.28
N LEU A 259 -29.05 3.96 -19.59
CA LEU A 259 -29.04 4.51 -20.96
C LEU A 259 -28.32 3.60 -21.97
N SER A 260 -27.27 2.91 -21.55
CA SER A 260 -26.42 2.11 -22.44
C SER A 260 -26.90 0.67 -22.68
N ILE A 261 -27.96 0.22 -21.99
CA ILE A 261 -28.51 -1.14 -22.12
C ILE A 261 -29.09 -1.35 -23.52
N VAL A 262 -28.98 -2.59 -24.00
CA VAL A 262 -29.58 -3.06 -25.24
C VAL A 262 -30.59 -4.15 -24.91
N ASN A 263 -31.82 -4.00 -25.39
CA ASN A 263 -32.86 -5.01 -25.28
C ASN A 263 -33.18 -5.63 -26.65
N GLN A 264 -33.78 -6.82 -26.64
CA GLN A 264 -34.26 -7.53 -27.82
C GLN A 264 -35.78 -7.33 -27.99
N ASN A 265 -36.24 -7.30 -29.25
CA ASN A 265 -37.66 -7.18 -29.62
C ASN A 265 -38.30 -5.90 -29.07
N GLU A 266 -37.56 -4.80 -29.07
CA GLU A 266 -38.08 -3.48 -28.70
C GLU A 266 -38.75 -2.78 -29.91
N PRO A 267 -39.75 -1.90 -29.68
CA PRO A 267 -40.36 -1.11 -30.73
C PRO A 267 -39.33 -0.31 -31.54
N GLY A 268 -39.38 -0.42 -32.87
CA GLY A 268 -38.49 0.29 -33.78
C GLY A 268 -37.07 -0.30 -33.89
N GLU A 269 -36.87 -1.57 -33.51
CA GLU A 269 -35.64 -2.32 -33.78
C GLU A 269 -35.30 -2.31 -35.29
N GLY A 270 -34.07 -1.93 -35.61
CA GLY A 270 -33.56 -1.85 -36.99
C GLY A 270 -33.84 -0.51 -37.71
N MET A 271 -34.53 0.44 -37.09
CA MET A 271 -34.74 1.77 -37.67
C MET A 271 -33.42 2.53 -37.82
N VAL A 272 -33.36 3.41 -38.83
CA VAL A 272 -32.18 4.21 -39.19
C VAL A 272 -32.47 5.68 -38.95
N PHE A 273 -31.60 6.37 -38.22
CA PHE A 273 -31.77 7.79 -37.87
C PHE A 273 -30.63 8.64 -38.41
N ALA A 274 -30.98 9.78 -39.01
CA ALA A 274 -30.02 10.67 -39.67
C ALA A 274 -29.36 11.66 -38.71
N ASP A 275 -30.08 12.09 -37.67
CA ASP A 275 -29.60 13.01 -36.64
C ASP A 275 -30.24 12.79 -35.26
N MET A 276 -29.77 13.55 -34.27
CA MET A 276 -30.26 13.47 -32.89
C MET A 276 -31.67 14.06 -32.71
N GLY A 277 -32.06 15.04 -33.52
CA GLY A 277 -33.38 15.67 -33.41
C GLY A 277 -34.49 14.71 -33.83
N GLU A 278 -34.28 13.97 -34.92
CA GLU A 278 -35.15 12.90 -35.38
C GLU A 278 -35.27 11.79 -34.33
N LEU A 279 -34.15 11.41 -33.71
CA LEU A 279 -34.10 10.41 -32.65
C LEU A 279 -34.86 10.84 -31.40
N GLN A 280 -34.70 12.10 -30.97
CA GLN A 280 -35.43 12.67 -29.82
C GLN A 280 -36.94 12.70 -30.10
N HIS A 281 -37.35 13.11 -31.30
CA HIS A 281 -38.76 13.10 -31.69
C HIS A 281 -39.33 11.68 -31.69
N ALA A 282 -38.57 10.69 -32.16
CA ALA A 282 -38.97 9.29 -32.14
C ALA A 282 -39.09 8.73 -30.71
N LEU A 283 -38.22 9.16 -29.78
CA LEU A 283 -38.32 8.81 -28.35
C LEU A 283 -39.55 9.44 -27.69
N GLU A 284 -39.85 10.71 -27.99
CA GLU A 284 -41.01 11.43 -27.43
C GLU A 284 -42.34 10.85 -27.92
N THR A 285 -42.41 10.49 -29.20
CA THR A 285 -43.57 9.82 -29.82
C THR A 285 -43.66 8.34 -29.45
N LYS A 286 -42.67 7.80 -28.72
CA LYS A 286 -42.54 6.38 -28.35
C LYS A 286 -42.48 5.42 -29.54
N ALA A 287 -42.03 5.90 -30.70
CA ALA A 287 -41.77 5.07 -31.87
C ALA A 287 -40.55 4.15 -31.65
N VAL A 288 -39.59 4.61 -30.84
CA VAL A 288 -38.45 3.84 -30.33
C VAL A 288 -38.34 3.97 -28.81
N THR A 289 -37.69 3.02 -28.17
CA THR A 289 -37.33 3.08 -26.75
C THR A 289 -35.83 3.31 -26.56
N LEU A 290 -35.40 3.74 -25.37
CA LEU A 290 -33.98 4.01 -25.07
C LEU A 290 -33.04 2.82 -25.37
N HIS A 291 -33.56 1.60 -25.29
CA HIS A 291 -32.81 0.34 -25.42
C HIS A 291 -33.02 -0.36 -26.77
N SER A 292 -33.78 0.26 -27.69
CA SER A 292 -34.03 -0.27 -29.03
C SER A 292 -32.74 -0.30 -29.86
N LYS A 293 -32.45 -1.39 -30.57
CA LYS A 293 -31.31 -1.42 -31.50
C LYS A 293 -31.64 -0.63 -32.75
N ILE A 294 -30.84 0.37 -33.05
CA ILE A 294 -31.01 1.28 -34.18
C ILE A 294 -29.70 1.45 -34.94
N LYS A 295 -29.77 2.01 -36.15
CA LYS A 295 -28.60 2.50 -36.88
C LYS A 295 -28.56 4.02 -36.80
N GLY A 296 -27.62 4.54 -36.02
CA GLY A 296 -27.44 5.98 -35.81
C GLY A 296 -26.27 6.53 -36.60
N ARG A 297 -26.46 7.68 -37.26
CA ARG A 297 -25.36 8.43 -37.87
C ARG A 297 -24.67 9.30 -36.82
N PHE A 298 -23.39 9.04 -36.54
CA PHE A 298 -22.55 9.88 -35.67
C PHE A 298 -21.59 10.74 -36.51
N ARG A 299 -21.46 12.03 -36.16
CA ARG A 299 -20.57 12.98 -36.84
C ARG A 299 -19.36 13.26 -35.95
N THR A 300 -18.18 12.84 -36.40
CA THR A 300 -16.88 13.11 -35.76
C THR A 300 -15.99 13.97 -36.67
N VAL A 301 -14.75 14.22 -36.28
CA VAL A 301 -13.72 14.91 -37.06
C VAL A 301 -12.63 13.93 -37.51
N ASP A 302 -12.02 14.16 -38.67
CA ASP A 302 -10.83 13.46 -39.15
C ASP A 302 -9.52 14.16 -38.72
N ALA A 303 -8.37 13.57 -39.10
CA ALA A 303 -7.04 14.10 -38.78
C ALA A 303 -6.79 15.53 -39.30
N ASP A 304 -7.51 15.93 -40.35
CA ASP A 304 -7.45 17.28 -40.94
C ASP A 304 -8.53 18.23 -40.35
N GLY A 305 -9.28 17.77 -39.33
CA GLY A 305 -10.34 18.53 -38.67
C GLY A 305 -11.64 18.65 -39.48
N LYS A 306 -11.78 17.93 -40.59
CA LYS A 306 -13.02 17.91 -41.38
C LYS A 306 -14.04 16.97 -40.74
N VAL A 307 -15.31 17.36 -40.82
CA VAL A 307 -16.42 16.59 -40.25
C VAL A 307 -16.68 15.35 -41.11
N VAL A 308 -16.49 14.17 -40.52
CA VAL A 308 -16.79 12.87 -41.14
C VAL A 308 -17.97 12.22 -40.42
N SER A 309 -18.91 11.66 -41.17
CA SER A 309 -20.03 10.91 -40.61
C SER A 309 -19.88 9.41 -40.84
N LYS A 310 -20.12 8.61 -39.80
CA LYS A 310 -20.19 7.14 -39.89
C LYS A 310 -21.51 6.64 -39.29
N ILE A 311 -22.00 5.51 -39.79
CA ILE A 311 -23.20 4.84 -39.28
C ILE A 311 -22.74 3.74 -38.33
N TYR A 312 -23.34 3.68 -37.14
CA TYR A 312 -23.05 2.68 -36.13
C TYR A 312 -24.32 1.94 -35.73
N ASP A 313 -24.18 0.63 -35.48
CA ASP A 313 -25.20 -0.16 -34.77
C ASP A 313 -25.15 0.21 -33.29
N THR A 314 -26.23 0.79 -32.76
CA THR A 314 -26.24 1.42 -31.44
C THR A 314 -27.66 1.46 -30.86
N THR A 315 -27.86 2.15 -29.74
CA THR A 315 -29.17 2.45 -29.16
C THR A 315 -29.38 3.96 -29.04
N PRO A 316 -30.62 4.43 -28.92
CA PRO A 316 -30.88 5.85 -28.70
C PRO A 316 -30.16 6.38 -27.45
N GLY A 317 -30.11 5.59 -26.36
CA GLY A 317 -29.42 6.00 -25.14
C GLY A 317 -27.90 6.12 -25.28
N ARG A 318 -27.25 5.21 -26.03
CA ARG A 318 -25.81 5.31 -26.34
C ARG A 318 -25.51 6.50 -27.26
N MET A 319 -26.41 6.86 -28.18
CA MET A 319 -26.26 8.06 -29.01
C MET A 319 -26.31 9.33 -28.16
N ILE A 320 -27.21 9.42 -27.19
CA ILE A 320 -27.29 10.55 -26.24
C ILE A 320 -25.99 10.70 -25.46
N ILE A 321 -25.40 9.59 -24.98
CA ILE A 321 -24.09 9.63 -24.31
C ILE A 321 -22.98 10.09 -25.28
N GLY A 322 -22.96 9.54 -26.49
CA GLY A 322 -21.94 9.86 -27.49
C GLY A 322 -21.99 11.30 -27.99
N GLU A 323 -23.14 11.96 -27.99
CA GLU A 323 -23.27 13.39 -28.32
C GLU A 323 -22.44 14.28 -27.37
N LEU A 324 -22.26 13.85 -26.12
CA LEU A 324 -21.46 14.57 -25.14
C LEU A 324 -19.96 14.39 -25.34
N LEU A 325 -19.51 13.40 -26.11
CA LEU A 325 -18.09 13.19 -26.37
C LEU A 325 -17.47 14.41 -27.08
N PRO A 326 -16.27 14.85 -26.67
CA PRO A 326 -15.53 15.85 -27.41
C PRO A 326 -15.22 15.37 -28.83
N LYS A 327 -15.42 16.24 -29.82
CA LYS A 327 -15.13 15.92 -31.22
C LYS A 327 -13.62 15.88 -31.44
N ASN A 328 -13.06 14.68 -31.40
CA ASN A 328 -11.63 14.42 -31.60
C ASN A 328 -11.45 13.08 -32.32
N VAL A 329 -10.44 13.01 -33.20
CA VAL A 329 -10.09 11.80 -33.97
C VAL A 329 -9.76 10.62 -33.06
N ASN A 330 -9.07 10.89 -31.96
CA ASN A 330 -8.60 9.88 -31.01
C ASN A 330 -9.67 9.47 -29.99
N VAL A 331 -10.88 10.06 -30.05
CA VAL A 331 -12.01 9.70 -29.19
C VAL A 331 -13.12 9.13 -30.08
N PRO A 332 -13.04 7.83 -30.46
CA PRO A 332 -14.05 7.23 -31.32
C PRO A 332 -15.37 7.06 -30.58
N TYR A 333 -16.47 7.07 -31.34
CA TYR A 333 -17.83 6.79 -30.82
C TYR A 333 -17.92 5.40 -30.16
N GLU A 334 -17.08 4.46 -30.58
CA GLU A 334 -16.94 3.14 -29.97
C GLU A 334 -16.65 3.19 -28.47
N THR A 335 -15.97 4.25 -28.00
CA THR A 335 -15.75 4.49 -26.57
C THR A 335 -17.08 4.62 -25.81
N ALA A 336 -18.09 5.25 -26.43
CA ALA A 336 -19.45 5.41 -25.91
C ALA A 336 -20.40 4.24 -26.29
N ASN A 337 -20.09 3.48 -27.35
CA ASN A 337 -20.95 2.41 -27.86
C ASN A 337 -20.73 1.06 -27.15
N GLN A 338 -20.82 1.07 -25.83
CA GLN A 338 -20.70 -0.11 -24.98
C GLN A 338 -21.54 0.08 -23.72
N GLU A 339 -21.71 -0.98 -22.93
CA GLU A 339 -22.39 -0.87 -21.64
C GLU A 339 -21.54 -0.04 -20.66
N MET A 340 -22.13 1.04 -20.14
CA MET A 340 -21.46 2.02 -19.29
C MET A 340 -21.39 1.55 -17.84
N THR A 341 -20.60 0.52 -17.59
CA THR A 341 -20.19 0.15 -16.23
C THR A 341 -19.25 1.20 -15.65
N LYS A 342 -19.08 1.24 -14.32
CA LYS A 342 -18.13 2.14 -13.63
C LYS A 342 -16.71 2.06 -14.22
N LYS A 343 -16.27 0.86 -14.60
CA LYS A 343 -14.96 0.63 -15.24
C LYS A 343 -14.90 1.27 -16.63
N ASN A 344 -15.93 1.08 -17.45
CA ASN A 344 -16.00 1.62 -18.80
C ASN A 344 -16.14 3.15 -18.81
N ILE A 345 -16.90 3.72 -17.87
CA ILE A 345 -16.99 5.17 -17.67
C ILE A 345 -15.64 5.76 -17.29
N SER A 346 -14.92 5.12 -16.36
CA SER A 346 -13.56 5.56 -15.99
C SER A 346 -12.62 5.54 -17.18
N LYS A 347 -12.64 4.46 -17.99
CA LYS A 347 -11.85 4.34 -19.23
C LYS A 347 -12.23 5.41 -20.27
N MET A 348 -13.51 5.72 -20.39
CA MET A 348 -14.00 6.78 -21.27
C MET A 348 -13.46 8.16 -20.85
N ILE A 349 -13.53 8.49 -19.56
CA ILE A 349 -12.98 9.75 -19.02
C ILE A 349 -11.46 9.81 -19.21
N ASP A 350 -10.76 8.71 -18.96
CA ASP A 350 -9.30 8.58 -19.14
C ASP A 350 -8.89 8.82 -20.60
N THR A 351 -9.64 8.27 -21.55
CA THR A 351 -9.43 8.48 -22.99
C THR A 351 -9.63 9.95 -23.37
N VAL A 352 -10.70 10.58 -22.86
CA VAL A 352 -10.96 12.01 -23.08
C VAL A 352 -9.85 12.88 -22.48
N TYR A 353 -9.37 12.57 -21.28
CA TYR A 353 -8.30 13.30 -20.62
C TYR A 353 -6.99 13.26 -21.41
N ARG A 354 -6.59 12.08 -21.85
CA ARG A 354 -5.32 11.90 -22.57
C ARG A 354 -5.31 12.56 -23.95
N HIS A 355 -6.45 12.59 -24.65
CA HIS A 355 -6.51 13.08 -26.03
C HIS A 355 -7.06 14.49 -26.20
N CYS A 356 -7.89 14.98 -25.28
CA CYS A 356 -8.53 16.30 -25.35
C CYS A 356 -8.03 17.27 -24.27
N GLY A 357 -7.25 16.77 -23.30
CA GLY A 357 -6.70 17.56 -22.21
C GLY A 357 -7.70 17.87 -21.09
N GLN A 358 -7.24 18.64 -20.12
CA GLN A 358 -7.93 18.83 -18.85
C GLN A 358 -9.26 19.60 -18.99
N LYS A 359 -9.29 20.69 -19.75
CA LYS A 359 -10.47 21.58 -19.85
C LYS A 359 -11.68 20.86 -20.44
N GLU A 360 -11.50 20.17 -21.56
CA GLU A 360 -12.58 19.42 -22.22
C GLU A 360 -13.06 18.27 -21.33
N THR A 361 -12.16 17.62 -20.59
CA THR A 361 -12.51 16.56 -19.64
C THR A 361 -13.41 17.06 -18.52
N VAL A 362 -13.12 18.23 -17.94
CA VAL A 362 -13.95 18.81 -16.88
C VAL A 362 -15.37 19.10 -17.40
N ILE A 363 -15.48 19.71 -18.58
CA ILE A 363 -16.77 20.01 -19.21
C ILE A 363 -17.54 18.72 -19.50
N PHE A 364 -16.84 17.70 -19.98
CA PHE A 364 -17.40 16.38 -20.25
C PHE A 364 -17.94 15.73 -18.97
N CYS A 365 -17.17 15.72 -17.89
CA CYS A 365 -17.57 15.14 -16.60
C CYS A 365 -18.80 15.83 -16.01
N ASP A 366 -18.89 17.17 -16.04
CA ASP A 366 -20.05 17.92 -15.55
C ASP A 366 -21.32 17.55 -16.34
N ARG A 367 -21.22 17.45 -17.67
CA ARG A 367 -22.35 17.06 -18.54
C ARG A 367 -22.78 15.60 -18.32
N ILE A 368 -21.82 14.70 -18.19
CA ILE A 368 -22.07 13.28 -17.91
C ILE A 368 -22.72 13.09 -16.54
N MET A 369 -22.31 13.86 -15.53
CA MET A 369 -22.95 13.88 -14.21
C MET A 369 -24.43 14.27 -14.32
N ALA A 370 -24.73 15.39 -14.98
CA ALA A 370 -26.11 15.86 -15.16
C ALA A 370 -26.98 14.85 -15.92
N LEU A 371 -26.44 14.24 -16.97
CA LEU A 371 -27.11 13.17 -17.72
C LEU A 371 -27.37 11.95 -16.84
N GLY A 372 -26.37 11.52 -16.07
CA GLY A 372 -26.49 10.39 -15.14
C GLY A 372 -27.60 10.58 -14.11
N PHE A 373 -27.64 11.72 -13.42
CA PHE A 373 -28.68 12.00 -12.42
C PHE A 373 -30.08 12.09 -13.02
N SER A 374 -30.24 12.82 -14.12
CA SER A 374 -31.54 12.99 -14.76
C SER A 374 -32.13 11.66 -15.24
N HIS A 375 -31.32 10.80 -15.85
CA HIS A 375 -31.78 9.50 -16.32
C HIS A 375 -31.89 8.45 -15.21
N ALA A 376 -31.09 8.52 -14.15
CA ALA A 376 -31.27 7.67 -12.97
C ALA A 376 -32.65 7.93 -12.32
N CYS A 377 -33.03 9.20 -12.18
CA CYS A 377 -34.34 9.58 -11.64
C CYS A 377 -35.48 9.11 -12.55
N ARG A 378 -35.37 9.31 -13.87
CA ARG A 378 -36.39 8.87 -14.85
C ARG A 378 -36.51 7.34 -14.95
N ALA A 379 -35.42 6.61 -14.74
CA ALA A 379 -35.42 5.16 -14.78
C ALA A 379 -36.24 4.53 -13.64
N GLY A 380 -36.42 5.24 -12.52
CA GLY A 380 -37.25 4.77 -11.40
C GLY A 380 -36.77 3.44 -10.80
N ILE A 381 -35.46 3.17 -10.85
CA ILE A 381 -34.88 1.90 -10.39
C ILE A 381 -35.11 1.78 -8.88
N SER A 382 -35.77 0.69 -8.49
CA SER A 382 -36.16 0.42 -7.11
C SER A 382 -35.53 -0.87 -6.61
N PHE A 383 -35.61 -1.09 -5.30
CA PHE A 383 -35.11 -2.28 -4.63
C PHE A 383 -36.23 -2.89 -3.79
N GLY A 384 -36.75 -4.04 -4.23
CA GLY A 384 -37.83 -4.77 -3.59
C GLY A 384 -37.42 -6.15 -3.08
N LYS A 385 -38.28 -6.76 -2.26
CA LYS A 385 -38.13 -8.14 -1.78
C LYS A 385 -38.15 -9.15 -2.94
N ASP A 386 -38.92 -8.87 -3.98
CA ASP A 386 -39.09 -9.80 -5.11
C ASP A 386 -37.92 -9.74 -6.10
N ASP A 387 -37.13 -8.66 -6.08
CA ASP A 387 -35.90 -8.56 -6.88
C ASP A 387 -34.81 -9.54 -6.38
N MET A 388 -34.87 -9.96 -5.11
CA MET A 388 -33.94 -10.94 -4.54
C MET A 388 -34.37 -12.35 -4.93
N LEU A 389 -33.88 -12.87 -6.05
CA LEU A 389 -34.25 -14.20 -6.56
C LEU A 389 -33.38 -15.31 -5.93
N ILE A 390 -34.02 -16.25 -5.23
CA ILE A 390 -33.37 -17.42 -4.65
C ILE A 390 -33.34 -18.52 -5.72
N PRO A 391 -32.19 -19.15 -6.01
CA PRO A 391 -32.12 -20.20 -7.01
C PRO A 391 -32.74 -21.50 -6.47
N ASP A 392 -33.60 -22.16 -7.26
CA ASP A 392 -34.24 -23.44 -6.88
C ASP A 392 -33.19 -24.54 -6.62
N ALA A 393 -32.06 -24.49 -7.33
CA ALA A 393 -30.93 -25.39 -7.17
C ALA A 393 -30.30 -25.34 -5.76
N LYS A 394 -30.51 -24.25 -5.00
CA LYS A 394 -29.96 -24.08 -3.65
C LYS A 394 -30.29 -25.25 -2.74
N ILE A 395 -31.55 -25.69 -2.72
CA ILE A 395 -32.02 -26.74 -1.80
C ILE A 395 -31.23 -28.03 -2.04
N LYS A 396 -31.04 -28.38 -3.31
CA LYS A 396 -30.29 -29.57 -3.72
C LYS A 396 -28.79 -29.46 -3.39
N LEU A 397 -28.16 -28.33 -3.71
CA LEU A 397 -26.74 -28.11 -3.43
C LEU A 397 -26.42 -28.18 -1.93
N VAL A 398 -27.31 -27.61 -1.10
CA VAL A 398 -27.20 -27.67 0.35
C VAL A 398 -27.39 -29.10 0.84
N SER A 399 -28.42 -29.83 0.40
CA SER A 399 -28.64 -31.21 0.83
C SER A 399 -27.50 -32.15 0.44
N ASP A 400 -26.95 -31.99 -0.76
CA ASP A 400 -25.80 -32.77 -1.24
C ASP A 400 -24.56 -32.50 -0.38
N THR A 401 -24.36 -31.24 0.04
CA THR A 401 -23.23 -30.86 0.90
C THR A 401 -23.43 -31.32 2.35
N GLU A 402 -24.65 -31.29 2.88
CA GLU A 402 -24.96 -31.87 4.19
C GLU A 402 -24.72 -33.39 4.21
N ALA A 403 -25.04 -34.09 3.13
CA ALA A 403 -24.77 -35.52 3.00
C ALA A 403 -23.26 -35.80 2.99
N LEU A 404 -22.48 -35.02 2.24
CA LEU A 404 -21.01 -35.10 2.24
C LEU A 404 -20.40 -34.79 3.62
N ALA A 405 -20.92 -33.78 4.31
CA ALA A 405 -20.44 -33.44 5.66
C ALA A 405 -20.72 -34.58 6.66
N LYS A 406 -21.89 -35.23 6.56
CA LYS A 406 -22.22 -36.44 7.34
C LYS A 406 -21.33 -37.62 6.95
N GLU A 407 -20.99 -37.77 5.67
CA GLU A 407 -20.05 -38.80 5.22
C GLU A 407 -18.66 -38.59 5.83
N TYR A 408 -18.14 -37.34 5.84
CA TYR A 408 -16.87 -37.05 6.50
C TYR A 408 -16.93 -37.26 8.01
N GLU A 409 -18.07 -36.97 8.63
CA GLU A 409 -18.29 -37.28 10.04
C GLU A 409 -18.31 -38.79 10.29
N GLN A 410 -18.90 -39.58 9.39
CA GLN A 410 -18.85 -41.04 9.46
C GLN A 410 -17.44 -41.58 9.19
N GLN A 411 -16.72 -41.06 8.19
CA GLN A 411 -15.32 -41.41 7.93
C GLN A 411 -14.42 -41.11 9.13
N TYR A 412 -14.70 -40.02 9.85
CA TYR A 412 -14.05 -39.73 11.12
C TYR A 412 -14.42 -40.77 12.18
N ASN A 413 -15.70 -41.05 12.40
CA ASN A 413 -16.13 -42.08 13.36
C ASN A 413 -15.58 -43.49 13.05
N ASP A 414 -15.43 -43.82 11.76
CA ASP A 414 -14.85 -45.06 11.25
C ASP A 414 -13.31 -45.04 11.24
N GLY A 415 -12.71 -43.86 11.50
CA GLY A 415 -11.27 -43.64 11.63
C GLY A 415 -10.46 -43.41 10.37
N LEU A 416 -11.10 -43.36 9.21
CA LEU A 416 -10.45 -43.15 7.93
C LEU A 416 -9.77 -41.76 7.82
N ILE A 417 -10.20 -40.77 8.59
CA ILE A 417 -9.66 -39.41 8.60
C ILE A 417 -9.50 -38.88 10.04
N THR A 418 -8.60 -37.93 10.23
CA THR A 418 -8.39 -37.26 11.53
C THR A 418 -9.39 -36.11 11.76
N GLN A 419 -9.55 -35.66 13.01
CA GLN A 419 -10.43 -34.52 13.34
C GLN A 419 -10.05 -33.21 12.61
N GLY A 420 -8.75 -32.96 12.43
CA GLY A 420 -8.26 -31.79 11.69
C GLY A 420 -8.59 -31.87 10.20
N GLU A 421 -8.43 -33.05 9.59
CA GLU A 421 -8.81 -33.29 8.20
C GLU A 421 -10.32 -33.22 8.01
N LYS A 422 -11.12 -33.77 8.93
CA LYS A 422 -12.59 -33.61 8.94
C LYS A 422 -12.95 -32.12 8.89
N TYR A 423 -12.42 -31.32 9.82
CA TYR A 423 -12.70 -29.89 9.89
C TYR A 423 -12.37 -29.19 8.56
N ASN A 424 -11.18 -29.43 8.01
CA ASN A 424 -10.76 -28.82 6.74
C ASN A 424 -11.63 -29.25 5.56
N LYS A 425 -11.95 -30.55 5.45
CA LYS A 425 -12.82 -31.08 4.39
C LYS A 425 -14.25 -30.53 4.47
N VAL A 426 -14.81 -30.42 5.68
CA VAL A 426 -16.15 -29.85 5.92
C VAL A 426 -16.17 -28.36 5.54
N VAL A 427 -15.17 -27.59 5.98
CA VAL A 427 -15.04 -26.17 5.64
C VAL A 427 -14.90 -25.99 4.12
N ASP A 428 -14.06 -26.78 3.45
CA ASP A 428 -13.88 -26.73 1.99
C ASP A 428 -15.16 -27.09 1.24
N ALA A 429 -15.87 -28.15 1.66
CA ALA A 429 -17.14 -28.56 1.05
C ALA A 429 -18.20 -27.44 1.14
N TRP A 430 -18.34 -26.80 2.30
CA TRP A 430 -19.26 -25.69 2.50
C TRP A 430 -18.83 -24.41 1.77
N ALA A 431 -17.54 -24.14 1.66
CA ALA A 431 -17.02 -23.02 0.87
C ALA A 431 -17.37 -23.20 -0.62
N LYS A 432 -17.10 -24.39 -1.18
CA LYS A 432 -17.45 -24.75 -2.57
C LYS A 432 -18.96 -24.70 -2.81
N CYS A 433 -19.76 -25.18 -1.86
CA CYS A 433 -21.22 -25.07 -1.95
C CYS A 433 -21.67 -23.61 -2.01
N SER A 434 -21.12 -22.76 -1.14
CA SER A 434 -21.44 -21.33 -1.12
C SER A 434 -21.09 -20.62 -2.43
N GLU A 435 -19.99 -21.00 -3.09
CA GLU A 435 -19.63 -20.48 -4.42
C GLU A 435 -20.58 -20.99 -5.50
N LYS A 436 -20.87 -22.30 -5.56
CA LYS A 436 -21.84 -22.86 -6.52
C LYS A 436 -23.22 -22.23 -6.40
N VAL A 437 -23.72 -22.03 -5.18
CA VAL A 437 -25.01 -21.35 -4.93
C VAL A 437 -24.96 -19.89 -5.43
N ALA A 438 -23.83 -19.21 -5.27
CA ALA A 438 -23.66 -17.85 -5.78
C ALA A 438 -23.68 -17.82 -7.30
N ASP A 439 -23.00 -18.74 -7.96
CA ASP A 439 -22.95 -18.84 -9.43
C ASP A 439 -24.32 -19.13 -10.02
N GLU A 440 -25.08 -20.08 -9.44
CA GLU A 440 -26.45 -20.39 -9.84
C GLU A 440 -27.40 -19.21 -9.62
N MET A 441 -27.29 -18.51 -8.48
CA MET A 441 -28.04 -17.30 -8.20
C MET A 441 -27.73 -16.21 -9.24
N MET A 442 -26.46 -16.01 -9.58
CA MET A 442 -26.02 -15.03 -10.59
C MET A 442 -26.48 -15.41 -12.00
N ALA A 443 -26.46 -16.69 -12.35
CA ALA A 443 -26.99 -17.18 -13.62
C ALA A 443 -28.50 -16.91 -13.71
N ARG A 444 -29.25 -17.15 -12.62
CA ARG A 444 -30.69 -16.91 -12.57
C ARG A 444 -31.05 -15.44 -12.66
N ILE A 445 -30.37 -14.56 -11.91
CA ILE A 445 -30.68 -13.11 -11.89
C ILE A 445 -30.28 -12.42 -13.21
N LYS A 446 -29.33 -12.99 -13.95
CA LYS A 446 -28.89 -12.52 -15.28
C LYS A 446 -29.80 -13.00 -16.42
N ALA A 447 -30.59 -14.06 -16.20
CA ALA A 447 -31.37 -14.68 -17.26
C ALA A 447 -32.33 -13.69 -17.94
N VAL A 448 -32.33 -13.69 -19.27
CA VAL A 448 -33.22 -12.84 -20.08
C VAL A 448 -34.59 -13.51 -20.16
N GLU A 449 -35.60 -12.85 -19.61
CA GLU A 449 -36.99 -13.28 -19.73
C GLU A 449 -37.73 -12.45 -20.77
N PHE A 450 -38.76 -13.03 -21.38
CA PHE A 450 -39.64 -12.35 -22.33
C PHE A 450 -41.05 -12.25 -21.76
N GLU A 451 -41.74 -11.17 -22.09
CA GLU A 451 -43.18 -10.99 -21.85
C GLU A 451 -44.00 -11.78 -22.89
N ASP A 452 -45.29 -11.95 -22.62
CA ASP A 452 -46.23 -12.66 -23.51
C ASP A 452 -46.34 -12.02 -24.91
N ASN A 453 -45.96 -10.75 -25.04
CA ASN A 453 -45.90 -9.99 -26.29
C ASN A 453 -44.59 -10.18 -27.08
N GLY A 454 -43.68 -11.04 -26.60
CA GLY A 454 -42.37 -11.31 -27.22
C GLY A 454 -41.28 -10.27 -26.90
N ARG A 455 -41.59 -9.22 -26.15
CA ARG A 455 -40.63 -8.18 -25.72
C ARG A 455 -39.79 -8.68 -24.55
N GLN A 456 -38.52 -8.31 -24.51
CA GLN A 456 -37.66 -8.62 -23.37
C GLN A 456 -38.16 -7.91 -22.09
N LYS A 457 -38.31 -8.66 -20.99
CA LYS A 457 -38.62 -8.09 -19.67
C LYS A 457 -37.47 -7.19 -19.19
N PRO A 458 -37.79 -6.13 -18.41
CA PRO A 458 -36.77 -5.32 -17.78
C PRO A 458 -35.80 -6.16 -16.94
N MET A 459 -34.52 -5.80 -17.02
CA MET A 459 -33.48 -6.45 -16.23
C MET A 459 -33.71 -6.22 -14.74
N ASN A 460 -33.36 -7.21 -13.91
CA ASN A 460 -33.51 -7.10 -12.46
C ASN A 460 -32.67 -5.93 -11.89
N SER A 461 -33.29 -5.12 -11.02
CA SER A 461 -32.67 -3.93 -10.44
C SER A 461 -31.42 -4.22 -9.63
N ILE A 462 -31.41 -5.30 -8.83
CA ILE A 462 -30.25 -5.70 -8.01
C ILE A 462 -29.08 -6.09 -8.90
N TYR A 463 -29.36 -6.84 -9.96
CA TYR A 463 -28.35 -7.18 -10.95
C TYR A 463 -27.82 -5.94 -11.67
N MET A 464 -28.67 -4.99 -12.05
CA MET A 464 -28.24 -3.71 -12.62
C MET A 464 -27.30 -2.94 -11.68
N MET A 465 -27.64 -2.84 -10.38
CA MET A 465 -26.82 -2.14 -9.39
C MET A 465 -25.42 -2.75 -9.26
N SER A 466 -25.33 -4.09 -9.22
CA SER A 466 -24.04 -4.76 -9.08
C SER A 466 -23.24 -4.83 -10.37
N HIS A 467 -23.87 -5.16 -11.51
CA HIS A 467 -23.19 -5.26 -12.80
C HIS A 467 -22.68 -3.91 -13.29
N SER A 468 -23.46 -2.84 -13.09
CA SER A 468 -23.00 -1.47 -13.37
C SER A 468 -21.80 -1.05 -12.50
N GLY A 469 -21.60 -1.70 -11.34
CA GLY A 469 -20.62 -1.29 -10.35
C GLY A 469 -20.99 -0.01 -9.60
N ALA A 470 -22.26 0.42 -9.67
CA ALA A 470 -22.79 1.55 -8.91
C ALA A 470 -22.76 1.25 -7.40
N ARG A 471 -23.33 0.10 -7.01
CA ARG A 471 -23.34 -0.39 -5.63
C ARG A 471 -23.69 -1.88 -5.61
N GLY A 472 -23.07 -2.65 -4.71
CA GLY A 472 -23.31 -4.08 -4.60
C GLY A 472 -22.20 -4.92 -5.22
N SER A 473 -21.71 -5.92 -4.48
CA SER A 473 -20.81 -6.94 -5.00
C SER A 473 -21.51 -8.29 -5.16
N PRO A 474 -20.99 -9.21 -6.01
CA PRO A 474 -21.47 -10.59 -6.06
C PRO A 474 -21.53 -11.27 -4.68
N THR A 475 -20.56 -10.99 -3.82
CA THR A 475 -20.53 -11.48 -2.44
C THR A 475 -21.70 -10.95 -1.60
N GLN A 476 -22.09 -9.69 -1.77
CA GLN A 476 -23.25 -9.09 -1.08
C GLN A 476 -24.56 -9.66 -1.63
N MET A 477 -24.67 -9.83 -2.95
CA MET A 477 -25.84 -10.47 -3.57
C MET A 477 -26.01 -11.91 -3.08
N ARG A 478 -24.91 -12.66 -2.95
CA ARG A 478 -24.90 -14.01 -2.39
C ARG A 478 -25.53 -14.04 -0.99
N GLN A 479 -25.21 -13.07 -0.13
CA GLN A 479 -25.80 -13.00 1.21
C GLN A 479 -27.29 -12.62 1.20
N LEU A 480 -27.74 -11.86 0.19
CA LEU A 480 -29.14 -11.44 0.07
C LEU A 480 -30.06 -12.59 -0.38
N ALA A 481 -29.66 -13.34 -1.41
CA ALA A 481 -30.54 -14.32 -2.07
C ALA A 481 -29.96 -15.74 -2.22
N GLY A 482 -28.66 -15.94 -2.02
CA GLY A 482 -28.01 -17.25 -2.03
C GLY A 482 -28.01 -17.87 -0.64
N MET A 483 -26.87 -17.84 0.01
CA MET A 483 -26.66 -18.21 1.42
C MET A 483 -25.59 -17.29 2.02
N ARG A 484 -25.60 -17.07 3.33
CA ARG A 484 -24.58 -16.22 3.96
C ARG A 484 -23.22 -16.92 4.09
N GLY A 485 -23.23 -18.25 4.25
CA GLY A 485 -22.02 -19.08 4.22
C GLY A 485 -21.29 -19.16 5.57
N LEU A 486 -19.99 -19.46 5.51
CA LEU A 486 -19.12 -19.70 6.66
C LEU A 486 -18.67 -18.40 7.34
N MET A 487 -18.75 -18.36 8.67
CA MET A 487 -18.37 -17.20 9.49
C MET A 487 -17.08 -17.45 10.28
N ALA A 488 -16.31 -16.39 10.55
CA ALA A 488 -15.11 -16.47 11.38
C ALA A 488 -15.40 -16.18 12.87
N LYS A 489 -14.77 -16.94 13.75
CA LYS A 489 -14.72 -16.67 15.19
C LYS A 489 -13.83 -15.45 15.49
N PRO A 490 -13.91 -14.87 16.70
CA PRO A 490 -12.98 -13.84 17.11
C PRO A 490 -11.51 -14.29 17.10
N SER A 491 -11.23 -15.60 17.25
CA SER A 491 -9.89 -16.18 17.11
C SER A 491 -9.35 -16.15 15.68
N GLY A 492 -10.21 -16.05 14.66
CA GLY A 492 -9.85 -16.17 13.25
C GLY A 492 -10.23 -17.51 12.63
N GLU A 493 -10.44 -18.55 13.44
CA GLU A 493 -10.93 -19.85 12.97
C GLU A 493 -12.31 -19.75 12.31
N ILE A 494 -12.54 -20.56 11.29
CA ILE A 494 -13.84 -20.66 10.63
C ILE A 494 -14.77 -21.53 11.47
N ILE A 495 -16.04 -21.11 11.61
CA ILE A 495 -17.07 -21.92 12.24
C ILE A 495 -17.52 -22.98 11.22
N GLU A 496 -17.39 -24.26 11.57
CA GLU A 496 -17.75 -25.40 10.70
C GLU A 496 -19.24 -25.44 10.35
N THR A 497 -20.11 -24.86 11.19
CA THR A 497 -21.54 -24.73 10.95
C THR A 497 -21.83 -23.46 10.13
N PRO A 498 -22.19 -23.59 8.84
CA PRO A 498 -22.47 -22.44 7.99
C PRO A 498 -23.83 -21.82 8.30
N ILE A 499 -24.03 -20.59 7.83
CA ILE A 499 -25.34 -19.97 7.76
C ILE A 499 -25.95 -20.28 6.38
N ILE A 500 -26.91 -21.21 6.36
CA ILE A 500 -27.58 -21.68 5.14
C ILE A 500 -28.60 -20.66 4.68
N SER A 501 -29.25 -19.99 5.63
CA SER A 501 -30.24 -18.97 5.35
C SER A 501 -29.64 -17.71 4.72
N ASN A 502 -30.44 -16.99 3.94
CA ASN A 502 -30.11 -15.67 3.40
C ASN A 502 -30.98 -14.56 4.03
N PHE A 503 -30.72 -13.30 3.69
CA PHE A 503 -31.48 -12.18 4.26
C PHE A 503 -32.95 -12.14 3.82
N LYS A 504 -33.30 -12.69 2.65
CA LYS A 504 -34.70 -12.78 2.20
C LYS A 504 -35.50 -13.84 2.97
N GLU A 505 -34.88 -14.97 3.29
CA GLU A 505 -35.47 -16.06 4.08
C GLU A 505 -35.57 -15.69 5.56
N GLY A 506 -34.62 -14.88 6.05
CA GLY A 506 -34.47 -14.55 7.46
C GLY A 506 -33.48 -15.49 8.15
N LEU A 507 -32.88 -15.03 9.25
CA LEU A 507 -31.89 -15.81 10.02
C LEU A 507 -32.52 -16.36 11.29
N THR A 508 -32.20 -17.60 11.64
CA THR A 508 -32.52 -18.14 12.96
C THR A 508 -31.73 -17.43 14.06
N VAL A 509 -32.15 -17.57 15.32
CA VAL A 509 -31.45 -16.94 16.47
C VAL A 509 -29.99 -17.39 16.54
N LEU A 510 -29.71 -18.67 16.27
CA LEU A 510 -28.35 -19.23 16.31
C LEU A 510 -27.50 -18.70 15.16
N GLU A 511 -28.01 -18.70 13.93
CA GLU A 511 -27.31 -18.15 12.76
C GLU A 511 -27.01 -16.66 12.93
N TYR A 512 -27.98 -15.89 13.42
CA TYR A 512 -27.79 -14.49 13.72
C TYR A 512 -26.69 -14.30 14.78
N PHE A 513 -26.76 -15.03 15.90
CA PHE A 513 -25.76 -14.98 16.96
C PHE A 513 -24.35 -15.33 16.47
N ASN A 514 -24.21 -16.40 15.68
CA ASN A 514 -22.93 -16.79 15.07
C ASN A 514 -22.37 -15.67 14.18
N SER A 515 -23.23 -15.00 13.41
CA SER A 515 -22.82 -13.86 12.58
C SER A 515 -22.35 -12.62 13.35
N THR A 516 -22.83 -12.44 14.60
CA THR A 516 -22.50 -11.25 15.40
C THR A 516 -21.04 -11.18 15.82
N HIS A 517 -20.37 -12.33 15.95
CA HIS A 517 -18.97 -12.39 16.36
C HIS A 517 -18.05 -11.77 15.32
N GLY A 518 -18.19 -12.19 14.06
CA GLY A 518 -17.45 -11.62 12.92
C GLY A 518 -17.76 -10.12 12.73
N ALA A 519 -19.04 -9.74 12.78
CA ALA A 519 -19.45 -8.34 12.65
C ALA A 519 -18.87 -7.43 13.75
N ARG A 520 -18.93 -7.87 15.02
CA ARG A 520 -18.37 -7.10 16.15
C ARG A 520 -16.85 -6.99 16.06
N LYS A 521 -16.16 -8.08 15.71
CA LYS A 521 -14.70 -8.05 15.48
C LYS A 521 -14.35 -7.09 14.35
N GLY A 522 -15.06 -7.12 13.22
CA GLY A 522 -14.87 -6.18 12.10
C GLY A 522 -15.03 -4.72 12.52
N LEU A 523 -16.06 -4.38 13.31
CA LEU A 523 -16.25 -3.03 13.85
C LEU A 523 -15.12 -2.61 14.79
N ALA A 524 -14.76 -3.48 15.73
CA ALA A 524 -13.70 -3.22 16.70
C ALA A 524 -12.33 -3.03 16.01
N ASP A 525 -12.01 -3.89 15.05
CA ASP A 525 -10.79 -3.81 14.25
C ASP A 525 -10.75 -2.52 13.43
N THR A 526 -11.85 -2.11 12.81
CA THR A 526 -11.92 -0.85 12.06
C THR A 526 -11.65 0.35 12.98
N ALA A 527 -12.27 0.37 14.16
CA ALA A 527 -12.08 1.46 15.13
C ALA A 527 -10.65 1.53 15.68
N LEU A 528 -10.00 0.38 15.93
CA LEU A 528 -8.65 0.31 16.50
C LEU A 528 -7.55 0.48 15.45
N LYS A 529 -7.67 -0.18 14.29
CA LYS A 529 -6.62 -0.23 13.26
C LYS A 529 -6.50 1.08 12.48
N THR A 530 -7.56 1.88 12.38
CA THR A 530 -7.52 3.21 11.73
C THR A 530 -6.45 4.13 12.36
N ALA A 531 -6.31 4.07 13.69
CA ALA A 531 -5.29 4.86 14.39
C ALA A 531 -3.85 4.44 14.04
N ASN A 532 -3.62 3.15 13.80
CA ASN A 532 -2.32 2.62 13.39
C ASN A 532 -1.95 3.09 11.98
N SER A 533 -2.93 3.18 11.07
CA SER A 533 -2.69 3.66 9.71
C SER A 533 -2.33 5.13 9.66
N GLY A 534 -3.12 6.00 10.30
CA GLY A 534 -2.77 7.43 10.37
C GLY A 534 -1.41 7.66 11.02
N TYR A 535 -1.01 6.80 11.96
CA TYR A 535 0.32 6.85 12.57
C TYR A 535 1.43 6.37 11.62
N LEU A 536 1.20 5.33 10.81
CA LEU A 536 2.15 4.90 9.78
C LEU A 536 2.32 5.99 8.72
N THR A 537 1.24 6.57 8.19
CA THR A 537 1.29 7.68 7.22
C THR A 537 2.14 8.82 7.75
N ARG A 538 1.95 9.18 9.02
CA ARG A 538 2.77 10.19 9.68
C ARG A 538 4.26 9.82 9.68
N ARG A 539 4.61 8.59 10.06
CA ARG A 539 6.01 8.13 10.06
C ARG A 539 6.62 8.17 8.67
N LEU A 540 5.87 7.79 7.64
CA LEU A 540 6.31 7.86 6.25
C LEU A 540 6.59 9.30 5.82
N VAL A 541 5.69 10.24 6.15
CA VAL A 541 5.91 11.68 5.87
C VAL A 541 7.15 12.19 6.60
N ASP A 542 7.32 11.82 7.86
CA ASP A 542 8.44 12.28 8.69
C ASP A 542 9.82 11.81 8.15
N VAL A 543 9.87 10.68 7.43
CA VAL A 543 11.09 10.17 6.77
C VAL A 543 11.27 10.73 5.35
N ALA A 544 10.17 10.94 4.63
CA ALA A 544 10.22 11.26 3.20
C ALA A 544 10.09 12.76 2.89
N GLN A 545 9.75 13.61 3.86
CA GLN A 545 9.50 15.04 3.65
C GLN A 545 10.64 15.80 2.94
N ASP A 546 11.89 15.37 3.10
CA ASP A 546 13.06 16.06 2.53
C ASP A 546 13.36 15.60 1.09
N CYS A 547 12.59 14.63 0.56
CA CYS A 547 12.70 14.16 -0.81
C CYS A 547 11.90 15.07 -1.77
N ILE A 548 12.59 16.01 -2.40
CA ILE A 548 12.06 17.02 -3.33
C ILE A 548 12.75 16.87 -4.70
N VAL A 549 12.04 17.22 -5.78
CA VAL A 549 12.64 17.24 -7.13
C VAL A 549 13.49 18.50 -7.30
N ASN A 550 14.82 18.37 -7.31
CA ASN A 550 15.74 19.51 -7.32
C ASN A 550 16.47 19.73 -8.65
N SER A 551 16.61 18.69 -9.48
CA SER A 551 17.27 18.77 -10.78
C SER A 551 16.43 18.08 -11.86
N VAL A 552 16.71 18.39 -13.14
CA VAL A 552 16.03 17.70 -14.26
C VAL A 552 16.58 16.29 -14.39
N ASP A 553 17.89 16.16 -14.54
CA ASP A 553 18.56 14.89 -14.79
C ASP A 553 19.85 14.80 -13.94
N CYS A 554 20.11 13.61 -13.39
CA CYS A 554 21.36 13.29 -12.69
C CYS A 554 22.38 12.56 -13.58
N GLY A 555 22.02 12.14 -14.79
CA GLY A 555 22.91 11.43 -15.70
C GLY A 555 23.32 10.02 -15.25
N THR A 556 22.53 9.36 -14.39
CA THR A 556 22.88 8.03 -13.88
C THR A 556 22.63 6.95 -14.94
N ASP A 557 23.58 6.02 -15.04
CA ASP A 557 23.46 4.78 -15.83
C ASP A 557 22.92 3.60 -15.01
N LYS A 558 22.57 3.82 -13.74
CA LYS A 558 22.02 2.80 -12.85
C LYS A 558 20.50 2.79 -12.91
N GLY A 559 19.89 1.61 -12.97
CA GLY A 559 18.44 1.46 -13.02
C GLY A 559 17.93 0.16 -12.42
N LEU A 560 16.61 -0.02 -12.44
CA LEU A 560 15.94 -1.22 -11.97
C LEU A 560 15.40 -2.02 -13.16
N THR A 561 15.47 -3.35 -13.06
CA THR A 561 14.90 -4.25 -14.06
C THR A 561 13.46 -4.58 -13.67
N MET A 562 12.50 -4.17 -14.51
CA MET A 562 11.07 -4.40 -14.30
C MET A 562 10.61 -5.62 -15.08
N GLN A 563 9.82 -6.47 -14.43
CA GLN A 563 9.24 -7.70 -14.98
C GLN A 563 7.73 -7.77 -14.68
N PRO A 564 6.93 -8.51 -15.47
CA PRO A 564 5.53 -8.73 -15.13
C PRO A 564 5.45 -9.56 -13.84
N ILE A 565 4.43 -9.31 -13.05
CA ILE A 565 4.20 -10.07 -11.82
C ILE A 565 3.17 -11.13 -12.13
N VAL A 566 3.59 -12.38 -12.09
CA VAL A 566 2.79 -13.56 -12.36
C VAL A 566 2.59 -14.30 -11.05
N ASP A 567 1.34 -14.49 -10.65
CA ASP A 567 0.96 -15.27 -9.47
C ASP A 567 0.05 -16.42 -9.92
N ALA A 568 0.41 -17.66 -9.56
CA ALA A 568 -0.30 -18.88 -9.95
C ALA A 568 -0.69 -18.95 -11.44
N GLY A 569 0.17 -18.47 -12.35
CA GLY A 569 -0.07 -18.46 -13.80
C GLY A 569 -0.99 -17.34 -14.31
N GLN A 570 -1.51 -16.48 -13.42
CA GLN A 570 -2.23 -15.26 -13.78
C GLN A 570 -1.30 -14.05 -13.72
N VAL A 571 -1.33 -13.22 -14.77
CA VAL A 571 -0.60 -11.94 -14.78
C VAL A 571 -1.35 -10.95 -13.90
N VAL A 572 -0.83 -10.71 -12.69
CA VAL A 572 -1.41 -9.77 -11.72
C VAL A 572 -1.12 -8.33 -12.14
N ALA A 573 0.09 -8.07 -12.66
CA ALA A 573 0.48 -6.78 -13.21
C ALA A 573 1.33 -6.97 -14.46
N SER A 574 0.93 -6.32 -15.57
CA SER A 574 1.70 -6.34 -16.81
C SER A 574 2.97 -5.49 -16.69
N VAL A 575 3.96 -5.73 -17.56
CA VAL A 575 5.14 -4.87 -17.68
C VAL A 575 4.70 -3.43 -17.98
N GLY A 576 3.75 -3.27 -18.91
CA GLY A 576 3.20 -1.98 -19.30
C GLY A 576 2.69 -1.13 -18.15
N GLN A 577 1.91 -1.73 -17.25
CA GLN A 577 1.40 -1.04 -16.05
C GLN A 577 2.51 -0.58 -15.10
N ARG A 578 3.61 -1.35 -14.99
CA ARG A 578 4.72 -1.04 -14.09
C ARG A 578 5.67 0.02 -14.65
N VAL A 579 5.86 0.04 -15.98
CA VAL A 579 6.77 0.98 -16.65
C VAL A 579 6.11 2.30 -17.05
N LEU A 580 4.77 2.39 -17.02
CA LEU A 580 4.03 3.60 -17.36
C LEU A 580 4.52 4.83 -16.56
N GLY A 581 4.87 5.89 -17.27
CA GLY A 581 5.36 7.14 -16.68
C GLY A 581 6.72 7.03 -16.02
N ARG A 582 7.54 6.06 -16.44
CA ARG A 582 8.97 5.90 -16.10
C ARG A 582 9.83 6.18 -17.31
N THR A 583 11.10 6.48 -17.06
CA THR A 583 12.08 6.73 -18.12
C THR A 583 12.84 5.45 -18.42
N ALA A 584 12.92 5.06 -19.69
CA ALA A 584 13.72 3.93 -20.14
C ALA A 584 15.21 4.21 -19.89
N LEU A 585 15.93 3.23 -19.35
CA LEU A 585 17.38 3.33 -19.18
C LEU A 585 18.09 2.97 -20.50
N ASP A 586 17.68 1.88 -21.15
CA ASP A 586 18.20 1.45 -22.45
C ASP A 586 17.14 1.52 -23.56
N ASP A 587 17.60 1.32 -24.79
CA ASP A 587 16.75 1.09 -25.95
C ASP A 587 15.93 -0.20 -25.77
N ILE A 588 14.61 -0.06 -25.75
CA ILE A 588 13.67 -1.18 -25.69
C ILE A 588 13.47 -1.68 -27.12
N THR A 589 13.92 -2.90 -27.40
CA THR A 589 13.82 -3.50 -28.74
C THR A 589 12.73 -4.56 -28.81
N HIS A 590 12.11 -4.70 -29.98
CA HIS A 590 11.17 -5.76 -30.26
C HIS A 590 11.91 -7.12 -30.24
N PRO A 591 11.44 -8.12 -29.47
CA PRO A 591 12.21 -9.34 -29.22
C PRO A 591 12.46 -10.21 -30.46
N VAL A 592 11.61 -10.10 -31.49
CA VAL A 592 11.73 -10.83 -32.77
C VAL A 592 12.41 -10.01 -33.86
N THR A 593 11.95 -8.78 -34.14
CA THR A 593 12.45 -7.98 -35.26
C THR A 593 13.72 -7.19 -34.95
N GLY A 594 14.04 -6.98 -33.67
CA GLY A 594 15.17 -6.16 -33.23
C GLY A 594 14.95 -4.65 -33.42
N GLU A 595 13.76 -4.22 -33.85
CA GLU A 595 13.41 -2.81 -34.03
C GLU A 595 13.34 -2.10 -32.68
N VAL A 596 13.91 -0.89 -32.58
CA VAL A 596 13.83 -0.07 -31.36
C VAL A 596 12.42 0.52 -31.23
N LEU A 597 11.68 0.05 -30.23
CA LEU A 597 10.34 0.53 -29.87
C LEU A 597 10.43 1.86 -29.13
N VAL A 598 11.31 1.94 -28.13
CA VAL A 598 11.50 3.13 -27.28
C VAL A 598 12.99 3.37 -27.09
N LYS A 599 13.43 4.60 -27.27
CA LYS A 599 14.85 4.98 -27.07
C LYS A 599 15.18 5.18 -25.59
N ALA A 600 16.42 4.91 -25.22
CA ALA A 600 17.01 5.24 -23.93
C ALA A 600 16.77 6.72 -23.58
N GLY A 601 16.48 7.00 -22.31
CA GLY A 601 16.21 8.35 -21.80
C GLY A 601 14.82 8.90 -22.13
N THR A 602 13.98 8.14 -22.84
CA THR A 602 12.60 8.57 -23.17
C THR A 602 11.65 8.23 -22.02
N LEU A 603 10.77 9.18 -21.67
CA LEU A 603 9.64 8.93 -20.77
C LEU A 603 8.60 8.08 -21.49
N MET A 604 8.26 6.92 -20.94
CA MET A 604 7.28 6.00 -21.52
C MET A 604 5.85 6.46 -21.24
N ASP A 605 5.12 6.78 -22.30
CA ASP A 605 3.69 7.11 -22.28
C ASP A 605 2.84 5.89 -22.69
N GLU A 606 1.51 6.06 -22.73
CA GLU A 606 0.59 4.95 -23.00
C GLU A 606 0.76 4.35 -24.41
N ARG A 607 1.19 5.16 -25.39
CA ARG A 607 1.47 4.70 -26.76
C ARG A 607 2.66 3.73 -26.78
N ASP A 608 3.69 4.05 -26.01
CA ASP A 608 4.89 3.23 -25.89
C ASP A 608 4.56 1.93 -25.15
N VAL A 609 3.77 2.03 -24.09
CA VAL A 609 3.28 0.86 -23.34
C VAL A 609 2.48 -0.09 -24.22
N GLU A 610 1.59 0.42 -25.07
CA GLU A 610 0.81 -0.42 -26.00
C GLU A 610 1.72 -1.15 -27.00
N GLN A 611 2.79 -0.51 -27.47
CA GLN A 611 3.79 -1.14 -28.33
C GLN A 611 4.60 -2.21 -27.59
N ILE A 612 5.04 -1.92 -26.37
CA ILE A 612 5.78 -2.85 -25.50
C ILE A 612 4.93 -4.10 -25.19
N GLU A 613 3.65 -3.92 -24.89
CA GLU A 613 2.73 -5.03 -24.61
C GLU A 613 2.44 -5.86 -25.87
N LYS A 614 2.19 -5.22 -27.02
CA LYS A 614 2.00 -5.93 -28.30
C LYS A 614 3.23 -6.70 -28.74
N ALA A 615 4.42 -6.17 -28.49
CA ALA A 615 5.69 -6.83 -28.79
C ALA A 615 6.01 -8.00 -27.83
N GLY A 616 5.30 -8.13 -26.71
CA GLY A 616 5.53 -9.19 -25.72
C GLY A 616 6.88 -9.07 -24.99
N VAL A 617 7.33 -7.84 -24.72
CA VAL A 617 8.59 -7.59 -24.00
C VAL A 617 8.49 -8.11 -22.56
N GLN A 618 9.46 -8.94 -22.14
CA GLN A 618 9.45 -9.58 -20.83
C GLN A 618 10.09 -8.76 -19.71
N SER A 619 11.08 -7.94 -20.04
CA SER A 619 11.78 -7.11 -19.06
C SER A 619 12.20 -5.77 -19.67
N VAL A 620 12.20 -4.74 -18.82
CA VAL A 620 12.60 -3.37 -19.20
C VAL A 620 13.46 -2.79 -18.09
N ARG A 621 14.62 -2.23 -18.44
CA ARG A 621 15.43 -1.46 -17.49
C ARG A 621 14.94 -0.01 -17.45
N ILE A 622 14.63 0.47 -16.26
CA ILE A 622 14.10 1.83 -16.03
C ILE A 622 15.01 2.61 -15.09
N ARG A 623 14.95 3.94 -15.19
CA ARG A 623 15.47 4.82 -14.14
C ARG A 623 14.52 4.84 -12.95
N SER A 624 15.10 4.90 -11.74
CA SER A 624 14.36 4.87 -10.48
C SER A 624 14.82 5.97 -9.54
N ALA A 625 13.91 6.42 -8.67
CA ALA A 625 14.25 7.29 -7.55
C ALA A 625 15.29 6.64 -6.62
N LEU A 626 15.32 5.31 -6.53
CA LEU A 626 16.30 4.58 -5.71
C LEU A 626 17.73 4.76 -6.22
N THR A 627 17.94 4.63 -7.53
CA THR A 627 19.28 4.67 -8.17
C THR A 627 19.72 6.07 -8.56
N CYS A 628 18.99 7.10 -8.14
CA CYS A 628 19.27 8.49 -8.49
C CYS A 628 20.53 9.00 -7.78
N ASP A 629 21.50 9.53 -8.54
CA ASP A 629 22.77 10.05 -8.03
C ASP A 629 22.69 11.52 -7.54
N VAL A 630 21.48 12.13 -7.52
CA VAL A 630 21.31 13.46 -6.89
C VAL A 630 21.53 13.35 -5.38
N ARG A 631 22.47 14.16 -4.85
CA ARG A 631 22.79 14.21 -3.41
C ARG A 631 21.58 14.56 -2.55
N VAL A 632 20.94 15.70 -2.80
CA VAL A 632 19.77 16.16 -2.03
C VAL A 632 18.52 16.08 -2.90
N GLY A 633 17.59 15.19 -2.54
CA GLY A 633 16.35 14.98 -3.27
C GLY A 633 16.48 13.96 -4.40
N VAL A 634 15.72 14.16 -5.49
CA VAL A 634 15.68 13.27 -6.65
C VAL A 634 15.62 14.11 -7.94
N CYS A 635 16.10 13.60 -9.07
CA CYS A 635 15.93 14.27 -10.36
C CYS A 635 14.59 13.93 -11.02
N ALA A 636 14.09 14.82 -11.88
CA ALA A 636 12.81 14.63 -12.57
C ALA A 636 12.82 13.36 -13.45
N VAL A 637 13.92 13.05 -14.14
CA VAL A 637 14.02 11.89 -15.03
C VAL A 637 13.98 10.55 -14.28
N CYS A 638 14.61 10.45 -13.11
CA CYS A 638 14.57 9.24 -12.27
C CYS A 638 13.19 9.01 -11.63
N TYR A 639 12.44 10.07 -11.32
CA TYR A 639 11.07 9.96 -10.81
C TYR A 639 10.05 9.70 -11.94
N GLY A 640 10.27 10.32 -13.10
CA GLY A 640 9.45 10.25 -14.29
C GLY A 640 8.23 11.18 -14.24
N ARG A 641 7.05 10.63 -14.54
CA ARG A 641 5.79 11.36 -14.65
C ARG A 641 5.16 11.65 -13.28
N ASP A 642 4.62 12.85 -13.11
CA ASP A 642 3.64 13.17 -12.06
C ASP A 642 2.28 12.56 -12.42
N LEU A 643 1.86 11.59 -11.61
CA LEU A 643 0.62 10.86 -11.81
C LEU A 643 -0.63 11.73 -11.55
N ALA A 644 -0.53 12.82 -10.78
CA ALA A 644 -1.66 13.69 -10.50
C ALA A 644 -2.02 14.62 -11.68
N ARG A 645 -1.03 14.96 -12.51
CA ARG A 645 -1.19 15.89 -13.65
C ARG A 645 -0.95 15.27 -15.02
N GLY A 646 -0.43 14.04 -15.05
CA GLY A 646 -0.11 13.37 -16.29
C GLY A 646 1.02 14.01 -17.10
N THR A 647 1.86 14.86 -16.49
CA THR A 647 3.02 15.52 -17.13
C THR A 647 4.32 15.06 -16.44
N PRO A 648 5.51 15.28 -17.05
CA PRO A 648 6.77 15.10 -16.34
C PRO A 648 6.76 15.85 -15.00
N VAL A 649 7.36 15.27 -13.96
CA VAL A 649 7.34 15.91 -12.64
C VAL A 649 8.04 17.26 -12.67
N ASN A 650 7.41 18.27 -12.06
CA ASN A 650 7.95 19.62 -12.01
C ASN A 650 9.06 19.73 -10.96
N GLN A 651 10.03 20.61 -11.21
CA GLN A 651 11.01 20.99 -10.19
C GLN A 651 10.32 21.65 -9.00
N GLY A 652 10.78 21.32 -7.80
CA GLY A 652 10.21 21.75 -6.53
C GLY A 652 9.04 20.90 -6.03
N GLU A 653 8.55 19.90 -6.78
CA GLU A 653 7.47 19.03 -6.29
C GLU A 653 7.96 18.17 -5.11
N ALA A 654 7.20 18.15 -4.01
CA ALA A 654 7.53 17.40 -2.80
C ALA A 654 7.13 15.92 -2.92
N VAL A 655 7.83 15.19 -3.79
CA VAL A 655 7.53 13.79 -4.14
C VAL A 655 7.53 12.84 -2.95
N GLY A 656 8.34 13.09 -1.92
CA GLY A 656 8.34 12.25 -0.72
C GLY A 656 7.08 12.34 0.12
N VAL A 657 6.49 13.54 0.23
CA VAL A 657 5.18 13.71 0.90
C VAL A 657 4.07 13.04 0.09
N ILE A 658 4.11 13.17 -1.25
CA ILE A 658 3.16 12.52 -2.15
C ILE A 658 3.26 10.99 -2.05
N ALA A 659 4.48 10.45 -2.00
CA ALA A 659 4.72 9.02 -1.83
C ALA A 659 4.17 8.50 -0.49
N ALA A 660 4.46 9.19 0.60
CA ALA A 660 3.96 8.83 1.93
C ALA A 660 2.42 8.84 2.01
N GLN A 661 1.78 9.84 1.41
CA GLN A 661 0.31 9.92 1.32
C GLN A 661 -0.28 8.83 0.43
N SER A 662 0.35 8.55 -0.72
CA SER A 662 -0.09 7.54 -1.69
C SER A 662 -0.01 6.11 -1.15
N ILE A 663 0.81 5.88 -0.12
CA ILE A 663 0.88 4.61 0.62
C ILE A 663 -0.08 4.64 1.82
N GLY A 664 -0.08 5.72 2.60
CA GLY A 664 -0.81 5.80 3.86
C GLY A 664 -2.33 5.96 3.74
N GLU A 665 -2.81 6.68 2.73
CA GLU A 665 -4.25 6.85 2.48
C GLU A 665 -4.91 5.50 2.15
N PRO A 666 -4.41 4.73 1.16
CA PRO A 666 -4.99 3.42 0.88
C PRO A 666 -4.77 2.44 2.04
N GLY A 667 -3.66 2.54 2.76
CA GLY A 667 -3.42 1.74 3.98
C GLY A 667 -4.52 1.92 5.03
N THR A 668 -5.10 3.11 5.11
CA THR A 668 -6.24 3.39 6.00
C THR A 668 -7.51 2.75 5.44
N GLN A 669 -7.72 2.84 4.12
CA GLN A 669 -8.83 2.15 3.46
C GLN A 669 -8.75 0.63 3.60
N LEU A 670 -7.56 0.02 3.57
CA LEU A 670 -7.38 -1.42 3.77
C LEU A 670 -8.01 -1.89 5.08
N THR A 671 -7.78 -1.14 6.16
CA THR A 671 -8.32 -1.45 7.48
C THR A 671 -9.84 -1.25 7.56
N MET A 672 -10.40 -0.33 6.78
CA MET A 672 -11.85 -0.10 6.71
C MET A 672 -12.56 -1.13 5.82
N ARG A 673 -11.96 -1.57 4.70
CA ARG A 673 -12.56 -2.58 3.80
C ARG A 673 -12.64 -3.96 4.43
N THR A 674 -11.77 -4.26 5.40
CA THR A 674 -11.86 -5.50 6.19
C THR A 674 -13.23 -5.64 6.88
N PHE A 675 -13.93 -4.55 7.16
CA PHE A 675 -15.30 -4.55 7.70
C PHE A 675 -16.30 -5.31 6.81
N HIS A 676 -16.22 -5.12 5.49
CA HIS A 676 -17.15 -5.73 4.54
C HIS A 676 -16.87 -7.22 4.28
N MET A 677 -15.62 -7.65 4.48
CA MET A 677 -15.19 -9.04 4.34
C MET A 677 -15.18 -9.81 5.66
N GLY A 678 -15.13 -9.13 6.81
CA GLY A 678 -14.95 -9.69 8.15
C GLY A 678 -16.05 -10.64 8.66
N GLY A 679 -17.02 -10.98 7.81
CA GLY A 679 -18.00 -12.03 8.04
C GLY A 679 -17.71 -13.31 7.26
N THR A 680 -17.13 -13.26 6.06
CA THR A 680 -17.07 -14.43 5.15
C THR A 680 -15.63 -14.82 4.85
N ALA A 681 -15.26 -16.07 5.11
CA ALA A 681 -13.95 -16.62 4.76
C ALA A 681 -13.95 -17.19 3.33
N GLN A 682 -12.86 -16.99 2.60
CA GLN A 682 -12.55 -17.74 1.37
C GLN A 682 -11.21 -18.45 1.59
N VAL A 683 -11.16 -19.74 1.28
CA VAL A 683 -9.95 -20.54 1.32
C VAL A 683 -9.40 -20.54 -0.10
N VAL A 684 -8.20 -20.00 -0.30
CA VAL A 684 -7.52 -20.01 -1.59
C VAL A 684 -6.18 -20.70 -1.40
N ASP A 685 -6.15 -22.02 -1.51
CA ASP A 685 -4.92 -22.76 -1.74
C ASP A 685 -5.11 -23.63 -2.98
N SER A 686 -4.31 -23.38 -4.00
CA SER A 686 -4.23 -24.22 -5.19
C SER A 686 -3.11 -25.26 -4.98
N SER A 687 -3.42 -26.53 -5.22
CA SER A 687 -2.52 -27.67 -5.01
C SER A 687 -1.83 -28.14 -6.30
N PHE A 688 -1.87 -27.34 -7.37
CA PHE A 688 -1.44 -27.73 -8.69
C PHE A 688 -0.88 -26.56 -9.51
N LEU A 689 -0.03 -26.87 -10.48
CA LEU A 689 0.58 -25.95 -11.43
C LEU A 689 0.08 -26.25 -12.84
N GLU A 690 -0.34 -25.22 -13.57
CA GLU A 690 -0.74 -25.30 -14.97
C GLU A 690 0.16 -24.45 -15.87
N ALA A 691 0.27 -24.85 -17.14
CA ALA A 691 1.07 -24.18 -18.14
C ALA A 691 0.52 -22.79 -18.46
N SER A 692 1.33 -21.76 -18.20
CA SER A 692 0.98 -20.35 -18.46
C SER A 692 0.89 -20.02 -19.96
N TYR A 693 1.71 -20.71 -20.76
CA TYR A 693 1.83 -20.52 -22.21
C TYR A 693 1.86 -21.86 -22.93
N GLU A 694 1.54 -21.83 -24.22
CA GLU A 694 1.89 -22.92 -25.11
C GLU A 694 3.39 -22.83 -25.49
N GLY A 695 4.04 -23.98 -25.59
CA GLY A 695 5.46 -24.05 -25.87
C GLY A 695 6.04 -25.43 -25.68
N LYS A 696 7.37 -25.53 -25.88
CA LYS A 696 8.15 -26.74 -25.63
C LYS A 696 8.71 -26.69 -24.21
N VAL A 697 8.54 -27.76 -23.44
CA VAL A 697 9.08 -27.87 -22.10
C VAL A 697 10.58 -28.14 -22.16
N GLU A 698 11.36 -27.40 -21.38
CA GLU A 698 12.76 -27.71 -21.05
C GLU A 698 12.90 -27.78 -19.52
N ILE A 699 13.51 -28.83 -18.99
CA ILE A 699 13.67 -29.00 -17.54
C ILE A 699 15.11 -28.69 -17.13
N ARG A 700 15.30 -27.56 -16.44
CA ARG A 700 16.58 -27.20 -15.82
C ARG A 700 16.78 -28.00 -14.53
N ASN A 701 17.99 -28.53 -14.34
CA ASN A 701 18.37 -29.34 -13.20
C ASN A 701 17.44 -30.56 -13.00
N ARG A 702 17.12 -31.25 -14.11
CA ARG A 702 16.20 -32.39 -14.13
C ARG A 702 16.66 -33.47 -13.14
N ASN A 703 15.85 -33.69 -12.10
CA ASN A 703 16.03 -34.78 -11.15
C ASN A 703 14.65 -35.31 -10.74
N VAL A 704 14.23 -36.39 -11.40
CA VAL A 704 12.89 -37.00 -11.30
C VAL A 704 13.03 -38.52 -11.29
N VAL A 705 12.23 -39.17 -10.45
CA VAL A 705 12.19 -40.64 -10.31
C VAL A 705 10.76 -41.14 -10.46
N ARG A 706 10.58 -42.41 -10.83
CA ARG A 706 9.25 -43.03 -10.93
C ARG A 706 8.94 -43.85 -9.70
N ASN A 707 7.83 -43.51 -9.04
CA ASN A 707 7.40 -44.21 -7.85
C ASN A 707 6.79 -45.60 -8.13
N SER A 708 6.51 -46.39 -7.09
CA SER A 708 5.81 -47.67 -7.11
C SER A 708 4.48 -47.65 -7.90
N ASP A 709 3.73 -46.55 -7.80
CA ASP A 709 2.48 -46.29 -8.55
C ASP A 709 2.69 -45.83 -10.01
N GLY A 710 3.94 -45.74 -10.49
CA GLY A 710 4.28 -45.30 -11.85
C GLY A 710 4.26 -43.78 -12.06
N GLN A 711 4.02 -42.99 -11.01
CA GLN A 711 4.01 -41.53 -11.05
C GLN A 711 5.44 -40.94 -11.07
N GLN A 712 5.68 -39.88 -11.86
CA GLN A 712 6.95 -39.17 -11.84
C GLN A 712 7.00 -38.17 -10.67
N MET A 713 7.97 -38.35 -9.78
CA MET A 713 8.16 -37.57 -8.57
C MET A 713 9.41 -36.70 -8.69
N VAL A 714 9.27 -35.42 -8.35
CA VAL A 714 10.37 -34.45 -8.35
C VAL A 714 11.28 -34.69 -7.15
N MET A 715 12.56 -34.98 -7.42
CA MET A 715 13.60 -35.19 -6.39
C MET A 715 14.57 -33.99 -6.30
N GLY A 716 14.64 -33.17 -7.34
CA GLY A 716 15.45 -31.95 -7.35
C GLY A 716 14.75 -30.78 -6.66
N ARG A 717 15.41 -30.16 -5.70
CA ARG A 717 14.91 -28.95 -5.02
C ARG A 717 15.05 -27.68 -5.85
N ASN A 718 16.03 -27.64 -6.75
CA ASN A 718 16.29 -26.53 -7.68
C ASN A 718 15.84 -26.88 -9.12
N MET A 719 14.91 -27.83 -9.26
CA MET A 719 14.36 -28.22 -10.57
C MET A 719 13.36 -27.17 -11.04
N ALA A 720 13.53 -26.71 -12.28
CA ALA A 720 12.64 -25.73 -12.89
C ALA A 720 12.17 -26.20 -14.26
N VAL A 721 10.87 -26.07 -14.51
CA VAL A 721 10.23 -26.31 -15.80
C VAL A 721 10.18 -24.99 -16.56
N LEU A 722 10.93 -24.92 -17.65
CA LEU A 722 10.94 -23.83 -18.61
C LEU A 722 9.94 -24.14 -19.71
N ILE A 723 9.17 -23.14 -20.14
CA ILE A 723 8.34 -23.22 -21.35
C ILE A 723 9.02 -22.35 -22.39
N LEU A 724 9.57 -22.95 -23.44
CA LEU A 724 10.23 -22.28 -24.56
C LEU A 724 9.23 -21.98 -25.68
N ASP A 725 9.46 -20.88 -26.41
CA ASP A 725 8.80 -20.62 -27.68
C ASP A 725 9.42 -21.39 -28.86
N GLU A 726 8.86 -21.20 -30.06
CA GLU A 726 9.37 -21.82 -31.29
C GLU A 726 10.79 -21.34 -31.69
N ALA A 727 11.24 -20.21 -31.16
CA ALA A 727 12.57 -19.65 -31.38
C ALA A 727 13.60 -20.10 -30.32
N GLY A 728 13.21 -20.94 -29.36
CA GLY A 728 14.06 -21.42 -28.28
C GLY A 728 14.26 -20.41 -27.14
N LYS A 729 13.43 -19.37 -27.06
CA LYS A 729 13.49 -18.35 -26.00
C LYS A 729 12.56 -18.72 -24.85
N GLU A 730 13.03 -18.51 -23.61
CA GLU A 730 12.26 -18.81 -22.39
C GLU A 730 11.01 -17.91 -22.29
N ARG A 731 9.82 -18.50 -22.24
CA ARG A 731 8.53 -17.79 -22.03
C ARG A 731 8.08 -17.79 -20.57
N ALA A 732 8.32 -18.87 -19.86
CA ALA A 732 8.00 -18.99 -18.44
C ALA A 732 8.95 -19.96 -17.76
N THR A 733 9.22 -19.70 -16.49
CA THR A 733 10.06 -20.55 -15.64
C THR A 733 9.30 -20.86 -14.37
N HIS A 734 9.01 -22.14 -14.15
CA HIS A 734 8.27 -22.62 -12.98
C HIS A 734 9.19 -23.50 -12.14
N ARG A 735 9.58 -23.01 -10.95
CA ARG A 735 10.31 -23.84 -9.98
C ARG A 735 9.33 -24.86 -9.38
N LEU A 736 9.70 -26.13 -9.39
CA LEU A 736 8.90 -27.20 -8.81
C LEU A 736 9.32 -27.49 -7.38
N THR A 737 8.34 -27.79 -6.52
CA THR A 737 8.61 -28.19 -5.15
C THR A 737 9.02 -29.66 -5.10
N TYR A 738 9.95 -29.97 -4.20
CA TYR A 738 10.35 -31.35 -3.91
C TYR A 738 9.13 -32.20 -3.52
N GLY A 739 9.02 -33.37 -4.13
CA GLY A 739 7.91 -34.30 -3.94
C GLY A 739 6.63 -33.96 -4.68
N SER A 740 6.65 -32.95 -5.56
CA SER A 740 5.58 -32.75 -6.55
C SER A 740 5.50 -33.93 -7.51
N ARG A 741 4.27 -34.29 -7.89
CA ARG A 741 3.99 -35.15 -9.05
C ARG A 741 4.08 -34.30 -10.30
N ILE A 742 4.89 -34.71 -11.28
CA ILE A 742 5.01 -34.03 -12.57
C ILE A 742 4.28 -34.82 -13.65
N PHE A 743 3.58 -34.12 -14.54
CA PHE A 743 2.80 -34.69 -15.64
C PHE A 743 3.41 -34.46 -17.03
N VAL A 744 4.53 -33.73 -17.11
CA VAL A 744 5.23 -33.36 -18.35
C VAL A 744 6.71 -33.68 -18.23
N ASP A 745 7.36 -34.07 -19.33
CA ASP A 745 8.79 -34.37 -19.37
C ASP A 745 9.54 -33.44 -20.35
N ASP A 746 10.87 -33.53 -20.33
CA ASP A 746 11.74 -32.71 -21.15
C ASP A 746 11.47 -32.90 -22.65
N GLY A 747 11.19 -31.80 -23.35
CA GLY A 747 10.86 -31.78 -24.76
C GLY A 747 9.37 -31.90 -25.11
N ASP A 748 8.48 -32.09 -24.13
CA ASP A 748 7.04 -32.16 -24.36
C ASP A 748 6.46 -30.82 -24.86
N LYS A 749 5.40 -30.90 -25.67
CA LYS A 749 4.62 -29.72 -26.06
C LYS A 749 3.45 -29.56 -25.11
N VAL A 750 3.37 -28.40 -24.44
CA VAL A 750 2.27 -28.08 -23.52
C VAL A 750 1.32 -27.05 -24.13
N LYS A 751 0.03 -27.20 -23.84
CA LYS A 751 -0.99 -26.18 -24.14
C LYS A 751 -1.24 -25.32 -22.91
N ARG A 752 -1.66 -24.07 -23.12
CA ARG A 752 -2.08 -23.18 -22.02
C ARG A 752 -3.20 -23.84 -21.19
N GLY A 753 -3.04 -23.86 -19.86
CA GLY A 753 -3.96 -24.50 -18.91
C GLY A 753 -3.75 -26.00 -18.74
N GLN A 754 -2.78 -26.62 -19.41
CA GLN A 754 -2.44 -28.03 -19.17
C GLN A 754 -1.72 -28.17 -17.82
N ARG A 755 -2.12 -29.14 -17.00
CA ARG A 755 -1.45 -29.44 -15.73
C ARG A 755 -0.01 -29.89 -15.96
N ILE A 756 0.91 -29.21 -15.28
CA ILE A 756 2.35 -29.48 -15.27
C ILE A 756 2.71 -30.32 -14.04
N ALA A 757 2.22 -29.92 -12.86
CA ALA A 757 2.55 -30.59 -11.60
C ALA A 757 1.44 -30.47 -10.55
N GLU A 758 1.44 -31.35 -9.56
CA GLU A 758 0.50 -31.39 -8.43
C GLU A 758 1.21 -31.81 -7.14
N TRP A 759 0.80 -31.24 -6.00
CA TRP A 759 1.36 -31.56 -4.68
C TRP A 759 0.29 -31.51 -3.58
N ASP A 760 0.61 -32.08 -2.42
CA ASP A 760 -0.20 -31.94 -1.22
C ASP A 760 0.13 -30.59 -0.53
N PRO A 761 -0.85 -29.67 -0.35
CA PRO A 761 -0.59 -28.38 0.29
C PRO A 761 -0.40 -28.46 1.81
N TYR A 762 -0.79 -29.57 2.44
CA TYR A 762 -0.80 -29.72 3.89
C TYR A 762 0.34 -30.57 4.43
N THR A 763 1.04 -31.32 3.57
CA THR A 763 2.15 -32.17 4.00
C THR A 763 3.35 -32.07 3.06
N ARG A 764 4.57 -32.08 3.64
CA ARG A 764 5.81 -32.25 2.89
C ARG A 764 6.20 -33.73 2.91
N PRO A 765 6.24 -34.43 1.77
CA PRO A 765 6.69 -35.80 1.74
C PRO A 765 8.22 -35.88 1.87
N VAL A 766 8.71 -36.91 2.57
CA VAL A 766 10.12 -37.32 2.59
C VAL A 766 10.25 -38.53 1.67
N LEU A 767 11.00 -38.42 0.57
CA LEU A 767 11.09 -39.45 -0.47
C LEU A 767 12.46 -40.14 -0.48
N THR A 768 12.49 -41.41 -0.88
CA THR A 768 13.75 -42.15 -1.13
C THR A 768 14.22 -42.02 -2.59
N GLU A 769 15.54 -41.95 -2.84
CA GLU A 769 16.13 -42.01 -4.20
C GLU A 769 16.46 -43.45 -4.65
N ILE A 770 16.53 -44.40 -3.71
CA ILE A 770 16.98 -45.76 -3.97
C ILE A 770 15.91 -46.78 -3.60
N GLU A 771 15.94 -47.92 -4.28
CA GLU A 771 15.17 -49.09 -3.86
C GLU A 771 15.84 -49.78 -2.68
N GLY A 772 15.04 -50.35 -1.78
CA GLY A 772 15.59 -51.12 -0.68
C GLY A 772 14.57 -51.45 0.41
N LYS A 773 15.09 -52.01 1.50
CA LYS A 773 14.29 -52.34 2.69
C LYS A 773 14.43 -51.23 3.72
N VAL A 774 13.31 -50.74 4.23
CA VAL A 774 13.28 -49.68 5.25
C VAL A 774 13.72 -50.24 6.60
N ALA A 775 14.61 -49.52 7.29
CA ALA A 775 14.90 -49.75 8.70
C ALA A 775 14.87 -48.43 9.47
N PHE A 776 14.55 -48.52 10.75
CA PHE A 776 14.46 -47.37 11.66
C PHE A 776 15.75 -47.26 12.47
N GLU A 777 16.31 -46.05 12.51
CA GLU A 777 17.50 -45.72 13.30
C GLU A 777 17.10 -44.66 14.33
N ASP A 778 17.41 -44.89 15.61
CA ASP A 778 17.08 -44.00 16.74
C ASP A 778 15.58 -43.61 16.88
N LEU A 779 14.67 -44.37 16.28
CA LEU A 779 13.22 -44.27 16.47
C LEU A 779 12.76 -45.25 17.56
N VAL A 780 12.74 -44.79 18.81
CA VAL A 780 12.35 -45.56 20.00
C VAL A 780 10.96 -45.13 20.49
N ASP A 781 10.08 -46.12 20.66
CA ASP A 781 8.71 -45.90 21.14
C ASP A 781 8.68 -45.28 22.55
N GLY A 782 7.81 -44.29 22.72
CA GLY A 782 7.64 -43.52 23.96
C GLY A 782 8.75 -42.51 24.26
N ILE A 783 9.83 -42.47 23.46
CA ILE A 783 10.92 -41.49 23.62
C ILE A 783 11.01 -40.57 22.40
N SER A 784 11.12 -41.12 21.19
CA SER A 784 11.22 -40.35 19.95
C SER A 784 10.06 -40.59 19.00
N VAL A 785 9.31 -41.67 19.18
CA VAL A 785 8.07 -41.94 18.46
C VAL A 785 6.97 -42.14 19.48
N GLN A 786 5.82 -41.51 19.26
CA GLN A 786 4.61 -41.79 20.01
C GLN A 786 3.58 -42.38 19.05
N GLU A 787 2.97 -43.48 19.48
CA GLU A 787 1.72 -43.94 18.91
C GLU A 787 0.60 -43.10 19.51
N THR A 788 0.09 -42.17 18.72
CA THR A 788 -1.08 -41.39 19.08
C THR A 788 -2.27 -42.12 18.49
N ALA A 789 -3.05 -42.77 19.35
CA ALA A 789 -4.37 -43.25 18.98
C ALA A 789 -5.32 -42.06 18.97
N ASP A 790 -6.09 -41.89 17.89
CA ASP A 790 -7.21 -40.96 17.93
C ASP A 790 -8.26 -41.51 18.92
N GLU A 791 -8.56 -40.76 19.98
CA GLU A 791 -9.44 -41.19 21.09
C GLU A 791 -10.84 -41.59 20.62
N SER A 792 -11.25 -41.14 19.43
CA SER A 792 -12.56 -41.43 18.85
C SER A 792 -12.58 -42.62 17.89
N THR A 793 -11.46 -42.94 17.24
CA THR A 793 -11.43 -43.87 16.10
C THR A 793 -10.58 -45.12 16.33
N GLY A 794 -9.67 -45.07 17.30
CA GLY A 794 -8.79 -46.18 17.65
C GLY A 794 -7.67 -46.47 16.65
N ILE A 795 -7.54 -45.69 15.57
CA ILE A 795 -6.42 -45.81 14.63
C ILE A 795 -5.18 -45.15 15.21
N THR A 796 -4.08 -45.89 15.20
CA THR A 796 -2.79 -45.46 15.71
C THR A 796 -1.97 -44.86 14.59
N LYS A 797 -1.61 -43.58 14.73
CA LYS A 797 -0.58 -42.95 13.91
C LYS A 797 0.73 -42.91 14.69
N ARG A 798 1.85 -43.25 14.02
CA ARG A 798 3.20 -43.13 14.58
C ARG A 798 3.78 -41.77 14.22
N GLU A 799 3.89 -40.91 15.23
CA GLU A 799 4.35 -39.54 15.10
C GLU A 799 5.68 -39.37 15.83
N VAL A 800 6.63 -38.68 15.19
CA VAL A 800 7.91 -38.36 15.82
C VAL A 800 7.69 -37.25 16.84
N ILE A 801 7.87 -37.56 18.11
CA ILE A 801 7.75 -36.58 19.21
C ILE A 801 9.09 -35.94 19.51
N ASP A 802 9.09 -34.82 20.24
CA ASP A 802 10.35 -34.16 20.59
C ASP A 802 11.16 -35.01 21.58
N TRP A 803 12.04 -35.85 21.05
CA TRP A 803 12.90 -36.76 21.79
C TRP A 803 13.84 -36.05 22.78
N ARG A 804 14.07 -34.75 22.58
CA ARG A 804 14.89 -33.90 23.46
C ARG A 804 14.16 -33.47 24.73
N SER A 805 12.82 -33.53 24.74
CA SER A 805 12.03 -33.26 25.95
C SER A 805 12.24 -34.33 27.02
N THR A 806 12.69 -35.53 26.62
CA THR A 806 12.95 -36.66 27.50
C THR A 806 14.45 -36.74 27.84
N PRO A 807 14.86 -36.84 29.12
CA PRO A 807 16.27 -36.87 29.53
C PRO A 807 17.11 -37.99 28.87
N ARG A 808 16.46 -39.10 28.48
CA ARG A 808 17.08 -40.24 27.80
C ARG A 808 17.19 -40.11 26.29
N GLY A 809 16.57 -39.10 25.67
CA GLY A 809 16.51 -38.96 24.22
C GLY A 809 17.49 -37.96 23.62
N ASN A 810 18.24 -37.17 24.41
CA ASN A 810 19.07 -36.08 23.88
C ASN A 810 20.13 -36.48 22.83
N ASP A 811 20.60 -37.73 22.85
CA ASP A 811 21.59 -38.25 21.90
C ASP A 811 20.97 -38.95 20.68
N LEU A 812 19.65 -39.17 20.66
CA LEU A 812 18.95 -39.81 19.55
C LEU A 812 18.95 -38.93 18.30
N LYS A 813 19.14 -39.55 17.13
CA LYS A 813 19.00 -38.94 15.80
C LYS A 813 17.98 -39.70 14.96
N PRO A 814 16.67 -39.56 15.25
CA PRO A 814 15.63 -40.31 14.57
C PRO A 814 15.73 -40.19 13.04
N ALA A 815 15.91 -41.32 12.38
CA ALA A 815 16.11 -41.39 10.94
C ALA A 815 15.48 -42.66 10.36
N ILE A 816 15.08 -42.57 9.09
CA ILE A 816 14.72 -43.73 8.28
C ILE A 816 15.92 -44.04 7.39
N VAL A 817 16.42 -45.28 7.43
CA VAL A 817 17.48 -45.74 6.53
C VAL A 817 16.93 -46.72 5.51
N VAL A 818 17.41 -46.63 4.27
CA VAL A 818 17.08 -47.58 3.21
C VAL A 818 18.26 -48.51 3.01
N GLN A 819 18.05 -49.80 3.29
CA GLN A 819 19.08 -50.84 3.23
C GLN A 819 19.04 -51.58 1.90
N ASP A 820 20.23 -51.94 1.41
CA ASP A 820 20.39 -52.82 0.26
C ASP A 820 20.03 -54.29 0.60
N ALA A 821 20.04 -55.17 -0.40
CA ALA A 821 19.74 -56.59 -0.22
C ALA A 821 20.72 -57.32 0.73
N LYS A 822 21.84 -56.71 1.12
CA LYS A 822 22.85 -57.23 2.05
C LYS A 822 22.74 -56.60 3.45
N GLY A 823 21.70 -55.80 3.71
CA GLY A 823 21.43 -55.18 5.00
C GLY A 823 22.35 -53.99 5.33
N LYS A 824 23.14 -53.49 4.37
CA LYS A 824 23.93 -52.26 4.55
C LYS A 824 23.12 -51.06 4.09
N VAL A 825 23.32 -49.91 4.73
CA VAL A 825 22.69 -48.65 4.30
C VAL A 825 23.15 -48.36 2.87
N GLY A 826 22.19 -48.21 1.95
CA GLY A 826 22.48 -47.91 0.56
C GLY A 826 23.15 -46.54 0.42
N LYS A 827 23.91 -46.32 -0.65
CA LYS A 827 24.49 -45.01 -0.94
C LYS A 827 23.59 -44.25 -1.91
N LEU A 828 23.36 -42.97 -1.63
CA LEU A 828 22.68 -42.03 -2.51
C LEU A 828 23.55 -41.72 -3.73
N SER A 829 22.90 -41.30 -4.81
CA SER A 829 23.53 -40.94 -6.09
C SER A 829 24.64 -39.87 -5.95
N LYS A 830 24.57 -39.04 -4.90
CA LYS A 830 25.49 -37.92 -4.62
C LYS A 830 26.54 -38.19 -3.54
N GLY A 831 26.69 -39.44 -3.10
CA GLY A 831 27.81 -39.86 -2.22
C GLY A 831 27.54 -39.87 -0.71
N GLY A 832 26.31 -39.56 -0.27
CA GLY A 832 25.84 -39.73 1.11
C GLY A 832 25.23 -41.10 1.39
N ASP A 833 25.11 -41.48 2.66
CA ASP A 833 24.33 -42.67 3.07
C ASP A 833 22.83 -42.38 2.87
N ALA A 834 22.03 -43.38 2.48
CA ALA A 834 20.57 -43.29 2.35
C ALA A 834 19.88 -43.27 3.72
N ARG A 835 20.22 -42.25 4.50
CA ARG A 835 19.74 -41.95 5.85
C ARG A 835 18.96 -40.64 5.80
N PHE A 836 17.66 -40.74 6.04
CA PHE A 836 16.73 -39.62 6.01
C PHE A 836 16.37 -39.22 7.43
N LEU A 837 16.98 -38.13 7.92
CA LEU A 837 16.69 -37.58 9.24
C LEU A 837 15.26 -37.05 9.30
N LEU A 838 14.55 -37.36 10.38
CA LEU A 838 13.17 -36.92 10.59
C LEU A 838 13.09 -35.70 11.49
N SER A 839 12.12 -34.83 11.22
CA SER A 839 11.77 -33.71 12.10
C SER A 839 10.76 -34.15 13.17
N VAL A 840 10.64 -33.34 14.23
CA VAL A 840 9.50 -33.44 15.16
C VAL A 840 8.20 -33.24 14.38
N GLU A 841 7.13 -33.91 14.79
CA GLU A 841 5.80 -33.95 14.16
C GLU A 841 5.75 -34.69 12.81
N ALA A 842 6.87 -35.30 12.36
CA ALA A 842 6.85 -36.14 11.17
C ALA A 842 5.99 -37.40 11.42
N ILE A 843 5.04 -37.65 10.53
CA ILE A 843 4.17 -38.83 10.55
C ILE A 843 4.83 -39.90 9.68
N LEU A 844 5.14 -41.06 10.29
CA LEU A 844 5.75 -42.18 9.57
C LEU A 844 4.72 -42.80 8.62
N SER A 845 5.09 -42.94 7.34
CA SER A 845 4.21 -43.52 6.31
C SER A 845 4.56 -44.96 5.96
N VAL A 846 5.68 -45.47 6.48
CA VAL A 846 6.19 -46.82 6.22
C VAL A 846 6.51 -47.54 7.52
N GLU A 847 6.38 -48.87 7.52
CA GLU A 847 6.76 -49.73 8.63
C GLU A 847 8.20 -50.26 8.47
N PRO A 848 8.89 -50.58 9.58
CA PRO A 848 10.20 -51.20 9.51
C PRO A 848 10.12 -52.55 8.78
N GLY A 849 10.97 -52.71 7.77
CA GLY A 849 11.01 -53.88 6.91
C GLY A 849 10.16 -53.79 5.63
N ALA A 850 9.40 -52.70 5.44
CA ALA A 850 8.70 -52.43 4.19
C ALA A 850 9.69 -52.24 3.02
N GLN A 851 9.28 -52.67 1.84
CA GLN A 851 10.07 -52.55 0.62
C GLN A 851 9.64 -51.30 -0.15
N VAL A 852 10.59 -50.42 -0.45
CA VAL A 852 10.32 -49.11 -1.08
C VAL A 852 11.07 -49.00 -2.41
N ARG A 853 10.49 -48.25 -3.35
CA ARG A 853 11.09 -47.88 -4.64
C ARG A 853 11.48 -46.40 -4.66
N PRO A 854 12.35 -45.97 -5.58
CA PRO A 854 12.68 -44.55 -5.75
C PRO A 854 11.41 -43.70 -5.94
N GLY A 855 11.23 -42.67 -5.12
CA GLY A 855 10.07 -41.79 -5.14
C GLY A 855 8.96 -42.15 -4.15
N ASP A 856 9.09 -43.25 -3.38
CA ASP A 856 8.11 -43.63 -2.36
C ASP A 856 8.22 -42.71 -1.14
N VAL A 857 7.08 -42.41 -0.52
CA VAL A 857 6.98 -41.55 0.66
C VAL A 857 7.33 -42.34 1.91
N LEU A 858 8.43 -41.98 2.59
CA LEU A 858 8.87 -42.56 3.85
C LEU A 858 8.15 -41.92 5.06
N ALA A 859 7.98 -40.61 5.03
CA ALA A 859 7.30 -39.85 6.08
C ALA A 859 6.63 -38.60 5.51
N ARG A 860 5.64 -38.06 6.22
CA ARG A 860 4.97 -36.81 5.90
C ARG A 860 5.15 -35.83 7.03
N ILE A 861 5.63 -34.64 6.71
CA ILE A 861 5.77 -33.56 7.68
C ILE A 861 4.56 -32.64 7.50
N PRO A 862 3.65 -32.53 8.48
CA PRO A 862 2.53 -31.60 8.39
C PRO A 862 3.07 -30.17 8.28
N MET A 863 2.51 -29.41 7.35
CA MET A 863 2.81 -27.99 7.19
C MET A 863 1.77 -27.17 7.95
N GLU A 864 2.22 -26.12 8.62
CA GLU A 864 1.32 -25.12 9.21
C GLU A 864 0.57 -24.28 8.16
N SER A 865 0.80 -24.51 6.85
CA SER A 865 0.12 -23.84 5.73
C SER A 865 -1.40 -23.94 5.78
N ALA A 866 -1.96 -24.94 6.47
CA ALA A 866 -3.41 -25.06 6.71
C ALA A 866 -3.99 -23.91 7.55
N LYS A 867 -3.16 -23.21 8.34
CA LYS A 867 -3.55 -21.90 8.87
C LYS A 867 -3.52 -20.98 7.66
N THR A 868 -4.70 -20.62 7.16
CA THR A 868 -4.93 -19.60 6.12
C THR A 868 -3.74 -18.66 6.07
N LYS A 869 -2.95 -18.68 4.98
CA LYS A 869 -1.92 -17.65 4.71
C LYS A 869 -2.60 -16.34 5.00
N ASP A 870 -2.28 -15.79 6.16
CA ASP A 870 -3.27 -14.95 6.76
C ASP A 870 -3.29 -13.66 5.96
N ILE A 871 -4.39 -13.45 5.25
CA ILE A 871 -4.73 -12.18 4.63
C ILE A 871 -4.59 -11.05 5.68
N THR A 872 -4.54 -11.37 6.98
CA THR A 872 -4.23 -10.48 8.11
C THR A 872 -2.82 -9.91 8.22
N GLY A 873 -1.85 -10.28 7.38
CA GLY A 873 -0.60 -9.54 7.32
C GLY A 873 -0.87 -8.03 7.23
N GLY A 874 -1.84 -7.67 6.37
CA GLY A 874 -2.49 -6.37 6.34
C GLY A 874 -1.54 -5.20 6.54
N LEU A 875 -2.01 -4.17 7.22
CA LEU A 875 -1.16 -3.04 7.57
C LEU A 875 0.00 -3.35 8.53
N PRO A 876 -0.14 -4.25 9.53
CA PRO A 876 0.98 -4.61 10.41
C PRO A 876 2.21 -5.15 9.69
N ARG A 877 2.04 -5.95 8.64
CA ARG A 877 3.12 -6.49 7.81
C ARG A 877 3.82 -5.38 7.03
N VAL A 878 3.05 -4.48 6.42
CA VAL A 878 3.60 -3.29 5.75
C VAL A 878 4.42 -2.45 6.73
N ALA A 879 3.91 -2.25 7.96
CA ALA A 879 4.65 -1.54 9.00
C ALA A 879 5.91 -2.30 9.44
N GLU A 880 5.88 -3.63 9.54
CA GLU A 880 7.07 -4.44 9.85
C GLU A 880 8.17 -4.29 8.80
N LEU A 881 7.80 -4.32 7.52
CA LEU A 881 8.71 -4.14 6.37
C LEU A 881 9.34 -2.75 6.38
N PHE A 882 8.55 -1.68 6.55
CA PHE A 882 9.10 -0.31 6.65
C PHE A 882 9.90 -0.05 7.93
N GLU A 883 9.63 -0.77 9.02
CA GLU A 883 10.48 -0.71 10.22
C GLU A 883 11.73 -1.58 10.10
N ALA A 884 11.94 -2.25 8.96
CA ALA A 884 13.06 -3.16 8.69
C ALA A 884 13.30 -4.13 9.86
N ARG A 885 12.22 -4.63 10.48
CA ARG A 885 12.34 -5.55 11.63
C ARG A 885 12.77 -6.92 11.12
N ARG A 886 13.68 -7.56 11.85
CA ARG A 886 13.95 -8.99 11.63
C ARG A 886 12.73 -9.79 12.10
N PRO A 887 12.11 -10.61 11.24
CA PRO A 887 11.05 -11.51 11.66
C PRO A 887 11.54 -12.42 12.78
N LYS A 888 10.66 -12.75 13.74
CA LYS A 888 11.00 -13.69 14.84
C LYS A 888 11.46 -15.03 14.29
N ASP A 889 10.74 -15.52 13.28
CA ASP A 889 11.07 -16.71 12.51
C ASP A 889 11.50 -16.32 11.10
N HIS A 890 12.65 -15.63 11.01
CA HIS A 890 13.24 -15.28 9.73
C HIS A 890 13.82 -16.51 9.04
N ALA A 891 13.72 -16.50 7.71
CA ALA A 891 14.47 -17.41 6.86
C ALA A 891 15.97 -17.13 6.96
N ILE A 892 16.75 -18.20 6.81
CA ILE A 892 18.21 -18.13 6.69
C ILE A 892 18.54 -18.36 5.22
N ILE A 893 19.33 -17.47 4.64
CA ILE A 893 19.69 -17.47 3.22
C ILE A 893 21.17 -17.84 3.08
N ALA A 894 21.52 -18.62 2.05
CA ALA A 894 22.91 -18.95 1.74
C ALA A 894 23.71 -17.73 1.27
N GLU A 895 24.85 -17.47 1.90
CA GLU A 895 25.76 -16.36 1.59
C GLU A 895 26.70 -16.69 0.42
N ILE A 896 26.99 -17.97 0.24
CA ILE A 896 27.88 -18.53 -0.78
C ILE A 896 27.22 -19.72 -1.48
N ASP A 897 27.64 -19.98 -2.71
CA ASP A 897 27.32 -21.21 -3.44
C ASP A 897 28.12 -22.38 -2.87
N GLY A 898 27.52 -23.56 -2.76
CA GLY A 898 28.26 -24.73 -2.30
C GLY A 898 27.41 -25.95 -1.95
N THR A 899 28.06 -26.90 -1.26
CA THR A 899 27.43 -28.14 -0.81
C THR A 899 27.21 -28.12 0.71
N ILE A 900 26.03 -28.54 1.15
CA ILE A 900 25.69 -28.62 2.58
C ILE A 900 26.45 -29.76 3.25
N ARG A 901 27.11 -29.45 4.37
CA ARG A 901 27.69 -30.39 5.32
C ARG A 901 27.19 -30.16 6.72
N PHE A 902 26.87 -31.24 7.44
CA PHE A 902 26.58 -31.15 8.87
C PHE A 902 27.86 -31.18 9.71
N GLY A 903 28.09 -30.10 10.45
CA GLY A 903 29.18 -30.01 11.42
C GLY A 903 28.81 -30.65 12.77
N ARG A 904 29.75 -30.59 13.72
CA ARG A 904 29.47 -31.00 15.10
C ARG A 904 28.49 -30.02 15.75
N ASP A 905 27.37 -30.54 16.25
CA ASP A 905 26.36 -29.77 16.97
C ASP A 905 26.96 -28.96 18.12
N TYR A 906 26.42 -27.75 18.34
CA TYR A 906 26.84 -26.87 19.41
C TYR A 906 25.66 -26.53 20.33
N LYS A 907 25.69 -27.08 21.56
CA LYS A 907 24.59 -26.95 22.53
C LYS A 907 23.25 -27.39 21.88
N ASN A 908 22.22 -26.54 21.95
CA ASN A 908 20.90 -26.77 21.33
C ASN A 908 20.79 -26.27 19.89
N LYS A 909 21.91 -26.02 19.20
CA LYS A 909 21.94 -25.60 17.80
C LYS A 909 22.65 -26.64 16.92
N ARG A 910 22.08 -26.90 15.76
CA ARG A 910 22.65 -27.71 14.68
C ARG A 910 23.60 -26.83 13.88
N ARG A 911 24.82 -27.31 13.66
CA ARG A 911 25.85 -26.59 12.87
C ARG A 911 25.79 -27.08 11.43
N ILE A 912 25.60 -26.15 10.51
CA ILE A 912 25.52 -26.42 9.08
C ILE A 912 26.63 -25.63 8.41
N ILE A 913 27.40 -26.28 7.57
CA ILE A 913 28.55 -25.70 6.88
C ILE A 913 28.24 -25.76 5.39
N ILE A 914 28.42 -24.65 4.69
CA ILE A 914 28.41 -24.63 3.22
C ILE A 914 29.86 -24.69 2.76
N GLU A 915 30.23 -25.79 2.10
CA GLU A 915 31.53 -25.94 1.47
C GLU A 915 31.46 -25.38 0.04
N PRO A 916 32.18 -24.30 -0.28
CA PRO A 916 32.17 -23.72 -1.61
C PRO A 916 32.79 -24.68 -2.63
N HIS A 917 32.29 -24.63 -3.87
CA HIS A 917 32.88 -25.38 -4.98
C HIS A 917 34.25 -24.84 -5.38
N ASP A 918 34.50 -23.56 -5.10
CA ASP A 918 35.79 -22.89 -5.29
C ASP A 918 36.63 -22.97 -4.01
N SER A 919 37.78 -23.63 -4.08
CA SER A 919 38.72 -23.81 -2.97
C SER A 919 39.39 -22.53 -2.46
N THR A 920 39.21 -21.40 -3.15
CA THR A 920 39.74 -20.09 -2.72
C THR A 920 38.86 -19.39 -1.69
N LEU A 921 37.61 -19.82 -1.52
CA LEU A 921 36.65 -19.24 -0.59
C LEU A 921 36.58 -20.05 0.71
N GLU A 922 36.45 -19.36 1.84
CA GLU A 922 36.31 -20.02 3.14
C GLU A 922 34.89 -20.59 3.33
N PRO A 923 34.74 -21.77 3.98
CA PRO A 923 33.42 -22.31 4.32
C PRO A 923 32.64 -21.41 5.28
N VAL A 924 31.35 -21.21 4.99
CA VAL A 924 30.45 -20.41 5.85
C VAL A 924 29.62 -21.33 6.74
N GLU A 925 29.46 -20.96 8.00
CA GLU A 925 28.78 -21.78 9.00
C GLU A 925 27.52 -21.12 9.57
N TYR A 926 26.45 -21.90 9.67
CA TYR A 926 25.15 -21.51 10.20
C TYR A 926 24.79 -22.33 11.45
N LEU A 927 24.24 -21.65 12.46
CA LEU A 927 23.81 -22.27 13.71
C LEU A 927 22.28 -22.24 13.83
N ILE A 928 21.63 -23.33 13.43
CA ILE A 928 20.16 -23.43 13.39
C ILE A 928 19.65 -24.04 14.70
N PRO A 929 18.66 -23.45 15.39
CA PRO A 929 18.06 -24.08 16.57
C PRO A 929 17.50 -25.46 16.22
N LYS A 930 17.87 -26.51 16.97
CA LYS A 930 17.44 -27.89 16.69
C LYS A 930 15.91 -28.06 16.65
N GLY A 931 15.16 -27.16 17.28
CA GLY A 931 13.69 -27.19 17.36
C GLY A 931 12.97 -26.71 16.11
N LYS A 932 13.67 -26.08 15.16
CA LYS A 932 13.05 -25.64 13.92
C LYS A 932 13.03 -26.77 12.88
N PRO A 933 11.93 -26.96 12.14
CA PRO A 933 11.88 -27.93 11.06
C PRO A 933 12.93 -27.56 10.01
N PHE A 934 13.85 -28.47 9.76
CA PHE A 934 14.94 -28.30 8.82
C PHE A 934 14.82 -29.36 7.73
N HIS A 935 14.75 -28.93 6.48
CA HIS A 935 14.37 -29.82 5.39
C HIS A 935 15.56 -30.27 4.55
N LEU A 936 16.72 -29.59 4.56
CA LEU A 936 17.88 -29.93 3.72
C LEU A 936 18.66 -31.13 4.26
N GLN A 937 19.31 -31.87 3.36
CA GLN A 937 20.08 -33.08 3.65
C GLN A 937 21.56 -32.87 3.35
N ASP A 938 22.41 -33.81 3.81
CA ASP A 938 23.86 -33.75 3.59
C ASP A 938 24.15 -34.00 2.11
N GLY A 939 24.97 -33.15 1.48
CA GLY A 939 25.26 -33.25 0.05
C GLY A 939 24.29 -32.51 -0.88
N ASP A 940 23.28 -31.80 -0.34
CA ASP A 940 22.45 -30.90 -1.13
C ASP A 940 23.30 -29.72 -1.66
N VAL A 941 23.12 -29.39 -2.95
CA VAL A 941 23.76 -28.25 -3.60
C VAL A 941 22.83 -27.04 -3.47
N ILE A 942 23.38 -25.92 -3.04
CA ILE A 942 22.65 -24.66 -2.87
C ILE A 942 23.38 -23.52 -3.58
N GLU A 943 22.60 -22.64 -4.18
CA GLU A 943 23.11 -21.40 -4.77
C GLU A 943 23.04 -20.26 -3.75
N LYS A 944 23.90 -19.26 -3.92
CA LYS A 944 23.92 -18.02 -3.18
C LYS A 944 22.53 -17.39 -3.29
N GLY A 945 21.90 -17.19 -2.14
CA GLY A 945 20.56 -16.63 -2.09
C GLY A 945 19.42 -17.65 -1.95
N ASP A 946 19.70 -18.95 -1.92
CA ASP A 946 18.72 -20.00 -1.64
C ASP A 946 18.39 -20.08 -0.13
N TYR A 947 17.19 -20.58 0.17
CA TYR A 947 16.68 -20.69 1.53
C TYR A 947 17.23 -21.94 2.21
N ILE A 948 18.07 -21.73 3.23
CA ILE A 948 18.55 -22.78 4.13
C ILE A 948 17.43 -23.18 5.09
N LEU A 949 16.72 -22.18 5.60
CA LEU A 949 15.58 -22.35 6.49
C LEU A 949 14.40 -21.59 5.91
N ASP A 950 13.26 -22.26 5.78
CA ASP A 950 12.02 -21.66 5.30
C ASP A 950 11.51 -20.59 6.28
N GLY A 951 10.97 -19.52 5.73
CA GLY A 951 10.45 -18.39 6.50
C GLY A 951 10.50 -17.09 5.71
N ASN A 952 10.10 -16.00 6.35
CA ASN A 952 10.20 -14.68 5.74
C ASN A 952 11.65 -14.19 5.79
N PRO A 953 12.30 -13.88 4.66
CA PRO A 953 13.69 -13.45 4.66
C PRO A 953 13.83 -12.11 5.37
N ALA A 954 14.92 -11.96 6.14
CA ALA A 954 15.22 -10.70 6.81
C ALA A 954 15.76 -9.69 5.79
N PRO A 955 15.20 -8.47 5.69
CA PRO A 955 15.67 -7.46 4.74
C PRO A 955 17.18 -7.15 4.85
N HIS A 956 17.72 -7.17 6.07
CA HIS A 956 19.16 -6.97 6.33
C HIS A 956 20.04 -8.02 5.66
N ASP A 957 19.60 -9.27 5.66
CA ASP A 957 20.38 -10.38 5.10
C ASP A 957 20.33 -10.33 3.57
N ILE A 958 19.19 -9.90 2.99
CA ILE A 958 19.09 -9.64 1.54
C ILE A 958 20.06 -8.53 1.11
N LEU A 959 20.15 -7.45 1.88
CA LEU A 959 21.06 -6.34 1.58
C LEU A 959 22.53 -6.80 1.58
N ALA A 960 22.93 -7.54 2.60
CA ALA A 960 24.30 -8.02 2.74
C ALA A 960 24.69 -9.03 1.64
N ILE A 961 23.76 -9.90 1.24
CA ILE A 961 24.05 -11.02 0.34
C ILE A 961 23.83 -10.64 -1.13
N LYS A 962 22.68 -10.05 -1.45
CA LYS A 962 22.20 -9.79 -2.82
C LYS A 962 22.32 -8.31 -3.23
N GLY A 963 22.64 -7.41 -2.30
CA GLY A 963 22.81 -5.99 -2.57
C GLY A 963 21.52 -5.17 -2.58
N VAL A 964 21.67 -3.87 -2.87
CA VAL A 964 20.61 -2.86 -2.77
C VAL A 964 19.46 -3.10 -3.76
N GLU A 965 19.77 -3.47 -5.00
CA GLU A 965 18.75 -3.67 -6.05
C GLU A 965 17.81 -4.83 -5.73
N ALA A 966 18.37 -5.96 -5.25
CA ALA A 966 17.59 -7.12 -4.84
C ALA A 966 16.75 -6.83 -3.60
N LEU A 967 17.31 -6.12 -2.61
CA LEU A 967 16.56 -5.67 -1.44
C LEU A 967 15.37 -4.79 -1.84
N ALA A 968 15.60 -3.78 -2.68
CA ALA A 968 14.55 -2.86 -3.08
C ALA A 968 13.45 -3.55 -3.88
N SER A 969 13.83 -4.44 -4.81
CA SER A 969 12.87 -5.25 -5.56
C SER A 969 12.02 -6.12 -4.63
N TYR A 970 12.64 -6.74 -3.62
CA TYR A 970 11.93 -7.53 -2.60
C TYR A 970 10.96 -6.66 -1.79
N LEU A 971 11.41 -5.53 -1.23
CA LEU A 971 10.56 -4.65 -0.42
C LEU A 971 9.39 -4.08 -1.23
N VAL A 972 9.64 -3.64 -2.46
CA VAL A 972 8.60 -3.12 -3.35
C VAL A 972 7.57 -4.21 -3.65
N ASN A 973 8.00 -5.40 -4.03
CA ASN A 973 7.09 -6.50 -4.38
C ASN A 973 6.26 -6.97 -3.18
N GLU A 974 6.89 -7.21 -2.02
CA GLU A 974 6.19 -7.65 -0.79
C GLU A 974 5.16 -6.62 -0.31
N ILE A 975 5.52 -5.33 -0.31
CA ILE A 975 4.60 -4.27 0.11
C ILE A 975 3.45 -4.15 -0.90
N GLN A 976 3.76 -4.21 -2.21
CA GLN A 976 2.74 -4.16 -3.25
C GLN A 976 1.78 -5.35 -3.21
N GLU A 977 2.26 -6.55 -2.91
CA GLU A 977 1.44 -7.75 -2.80
C GLU A 977 0.32 -7.54 -1.77
N VAL A 978 0.64 -6.97 -0.60
CA VAL A 978 -0.36 -6.65 0.43
C VAL A 978 -1.43 -5.67 -0.07
N TYR A 979 -1.04 -4.64 -0.82
CA TYR A 979 -2.00 -3.68 -1.39
C TYR A 979 -2.83 -4.30 -2.53
N ARG A 980 -2.22 -5.09 -3.40
CA ARG A 980 -2.87 -5.72 -4.56
C ARG A 980 -3.83 -6.84 -4.16
N LEU A 981 -3.50 -7.64 -3.14
CA LEU A 981 -4.42 -8.62 -2.55
C LEU A 981 -5.74 -7.98 -2.10
N GLN A 982 -5.73 -6.68 -1.81
CA GLN A 982 -6.90 -5.90 -1.40
C GLN A 982 -7.50 -5.05 -2.53
N GLY A 983 -7.04 -5.26 -3.78
CA GLY A 983 -7.50 -4.56 -4.96
C GLY A 983 -7.11 -3.08 -5.01
N VAL A 984 -6.03 -2.69 -4.32
CA VAL A 984 -5.49 -1.33 -4.35
C VAL A 984 -4.25 -1.30 -5.23
N SER A 985 -4.28 -0.48 -6.28
CA SER A 985 -3.13 -0.23 -7.16
C SER A 985 -2.34 0.99 -6.69
N ILE A 986 -1.05 0.79 -6.37
CA ILE A 986 -0.10 1.87 -6.10
C ILE A 986 1.02 1.75 -7.13
N ASN A 987 1.56 2.87 -7.62
CA ASN A 987 2.75 2.82 -8.48
C ASN A 987 4.02 2.58 -7.65
N ASP A 988 4.92 1.72 -8.15
CA ASP A 988 6.16 1.31 -7.47
C ASP A 988 7.03 2.51 -7.03
N LYS A 989 6.93 3.67 -7.73
CA LYS A 989 7.75 4.88 -7.46
C LYS A 989 7.60 5.40 -6.04
N HIS A 990 6.41 5.28 -5.48
CA HIS A 990 6.12 5.78 -4.15
C HIS A 990 6.85 4.95 -3.09
N ILE A 991 6.91 3.64 -3.27
CA ILE A 991 7.62 2.74 -2.34
C ILE A 991 9.14 2.90 -2.53
N GLU A 992 9.62 3.02 -3.77
CA GLU A 992 11.03 3.30 -4.08
C GLU A 992 11.54 4.56 -3.38
N VAL A 993 10.76 5.64 -3.36
CA VAL A 993 11.11 6.87 -2.65
C VAL A 993 11.28 6.62 -1.15
N ILE A 994 10.40 5.83 -0.52
CA ILE A 994 10.56 5.49 0.91
C ILE A 994 11.79 4.61 1.15
N VAL A 995 12.01 3.60 0.30
CA VAL A 995 13.16 2.69 0.42
C VAL A 995 14.48 3.45 0.24
N ARG A 996 14.56 4.44 -0.66
CA ARG A 996 15.71 5.35 -0.77
C ARG A 996 16.02 6.03 0.57
N GLN A 997 14.98 6.53 1.25
CA GLN A 997 15.15 7.19 2.54
C GLN A 997 15.57 6.22 3.67
N MET A 998 15.24 4.94 3.55
CA MET A 998 15.68 3.90 4.50
C MET A 998 17.16 3.53 4.35
N LEU A 999 17.78 3.85 3.20
CA LEU A 999 19.16 3.51 2.84
C LEU A 999 20.12 4.73 2.88
N GLN A 1000 19.75 5.81 3.56
CA GLN A 1000 20.56 7.04 3.64
C GLN A 1000 21.83 6.91 4.50
N LYS A 1001 22.02 5.80 5.23
CA LYS A 1001 23.14 5.62 6.16
C LYS A 1001 24.07 4.51 5.70
N VAL A 1002 25.35 4.73 5.96
CA VAL A 1002 26.45 3.79 5.73
C VAL A 1002 27.18 3.55 7.04
N GLU A 1003 27.54 2.30 7.27
CA GLU A 1003 28.42 1.89 8.36
C GLU A 1003 29.85 1.86 7.84
N ILE A 1004 30.75 2.58 8.50
CA ILE A 1004 32.15 2.68 8.10
C ILE A 1004 32.86 1.35 8.39
N THR A 1005 33.40 0.71 7.36
CA THR A 1005 34.19 -0.53 7.47
C THR A 1005 35.69 -0.22 7.59
N ALA A 1006 36.16 0.78 6.85
CA ALA A 1006 37.54 1.24 6.90
C ALA A 1006 37.59 2.76 7.03
N GLN A 1007 38.32 3.26 8.01
CA GLN A 1007 38.46 4.69 8.29
C GLN A 1007 39.21 5.45 7.19
N GLY A 1008 40.10 4.79 6.45
CA GLY A 1008 41.04 5.48 5.56
C GLY A 1008 41.87 6.51 6.34
N ASP A 1009 42.07 7.69 5.76
CA ASP A 1009 42.68 8.85 6.42
C ASP A 1009 41.63 9.86 6.96
N SER A 1010 40.37 9.41 7.08
CA SER A 1010 39.28 10.22 7.64
C SER A 1010 39.29 10.22 9.18
N THR A 1011 38.45 11.06 9.79
CA THR A 1011 38.24 11.09 11.25
C THR A 1011 37.24 10.05 11.77
N TYR A 1012 36.64 9.23 10.89
CA TYR A 1012 35.57 8.31 11.26
C TYR A 1012 36.06 7.05 11.96
N ILE A 1013 35.25 6.45 12.82
CA ILE A 1013 35.60 5.21 13.50
C ILE A 1013 34.90 4.03 12.79
N PRO A 1014 35.56 2.88 12.61
CA PRO A 1014 34.88 1.67 12.12
C PRO A 1014 33.66 1.32 12.97
N GLY A 1015 32.51 1.12 12.33
CA GLY A 1015 31.21 0.93 12.97
C GLY A 1015 30.38 2.21 13.16
N ASP A 1016 30.92 3.39 12.85
CA ASP A 1016 30.14 4.63 12.86
C ASP A 1016 29.09 4.63 11.74
N HIS A 1017 27.89 5.10 12.06
CA HIS A 1017 26.81 5.30 11.09
C HIS A 1017 26.80 6.75 10.62
N VAL A 1018 27.21 6.96 9.38
CA VAL A 1018 27.34 8.29 8.78
C VAL A 1018 26.30 8.45 7.65
N ASP A 1019 25.91 9.68 7.35
CA ASP A 1019 25.11 9.95 6.16
C ASP A 1019 25.90 9.65 4.89
N VAL A 1020 25.25 9.05 3.88
CA VAL A 1020 25.87 8.78 2.58
C VAL A 1020 26.44 10.07 1.98
N ILE A 1021 25.69 11.17 2.06
CA ILE A 1021 26.08 12.46 1.48
C ILE A 1021 27.32 13.01 2.19
N GLU A 1022 27.37 12.87 3.53
CA GLU A 1022 28.49 13.36 4.33
C GLU A 1022 29.76 12.53 4.06
N LEU A 1023 29.63 11.20 3.94
CA LEU A 1023 30.75 10.33 3.60
C LEU A 1023 31.31 10.67 2.20
N GLU A 1024 30.43 10.89 1.21
CA GLU A 1024 30.84 11.29 -0.14
C GLU A 1024 31.58 12.62 -0.13
N GLU A 1025 31.09 13.64 0.57
CA GLU A 1025 31.75 14.95 0.67
C GLU A 1025 33.13 14.87 1.34
N VAL A 1026 33.27 14.05 2.39
CA VAL A 1026 34.55 13.84 3.06
C VAL A 1026 35.51 13.07 2.14
N ASN A 1027 35.03 12.05 1.46
CA ASN A 1027 35.85 11.25 0.53
C ASN A 1027 36.32 12.07 -0.67
N GLU A 1028 35.47 12.94 -1.24
CA GLU A 1028 35.87 13.86 -2.31
C GLU A 1028 37.02 14.77 -1.85
N ARG A 1029 36.93 15.35 -0.65
CA ARG A 1029 38.01 16.18 -0.09
C ARG A 1029 39.29 15.39 0.18
N LEU A 1030 39.17 14.17 0.70
CA LEU A 1030 40.32 13.31 0.94
C LEU A 1030 41.04 12.94 -0.37
N VAL A 1031 40.27 12.67 -1.43
CA VAL A 1031 40.82 12.38 -2.76
C VAL A 1031 41.48 13.62 -3.37
N GLU A 1032 40.88 14.81 -3.23
CA GLU A 1032 41.49 16.08 -3.65
C GLU A 1032 42.83 16.34 -2.91
N ASP A 1033 42.92 15.96 -1.64
CA ASP A 1033 44.13 16.02 -0.82
C ASP A 1033 45.14 14.89 -1.10
N GLY A 1034 44.82 13.93 -1.99
CA GLY A 1034 45.65 12.76 -2.29
C GLY A 1034 45.72 11.71 -1.17
N LYS A 1035 44.78 11.73 -0.22
CA LYS A 1035 44.67 10.81 0.92
C LYS A 1035 43.76 9.62 0.61
N LYS A 1036 43.79 8.60 1.47
CA LYS A 1036 42.92 7.42 1.32
C LYS A 1036 41.49 7.71 1.78
N PRO A 1037 40.47 7.49 0.92
CA PRO A 1037 39.07 7.67 1.30
C PRO A 1037 38.64 6.61 2.33
N ALA A 1038 37.57 6.92 3.07
CA ALA A 1038 36.91 5.98 3.96
C ALA A 1038 35.98 5.05 3.16
N GLU A 1039 35.90 3.78 3.57
CA GLU A 1039 35.01 2.78 2.98
C GLU A 1039 33.87 2.48 3.95
N GLY A 1040 32.66 2.29 3.41
CA GLY A 1040 31.49 1.94 4.20
C GLY A 1040 30.50 1.08 3.42
N GLN A 1041 29.69 0.32 4.16
CA GLN A 1041 28.63 -0.52 3.62
C GLN A 1041 27.25 0.10 3.92
N PRO A 1042 26.28 0.03 2.99
CA PRO A 1042 24.95 0.58 3.21
C PRO A 1042 24.23 -0.18 4.33
N VAL A 1043 23.56 0.57 5.20
CA VAL A 1043 22.76 0.01 6.30
C VAL A 1043 21.29 0.33 6.08
N LEU A 1044 20.45 -0.70 6.18
CA LEU A 1044 19.01 -0.52 6.16
C LEU A 1044 18.51 -0.06 7.53
N LEU A 1045 17.92 1.14 7.60
CA LEU A 1045 17.27 1.63 8.81
C LEU A 1045 15.75 1.60 8.66
N GLY A 1046 15.07 1.15 9.72
CA GLY A 1046 13.61 1.29 9.81
C GLY A 1046 13.20 2.77 9.88
N ILE A 1047 12.02 3.10 9.35
CA ILE A 1047 11.52 4.48 9.24
C ILE A 1047 11.53 5.25 10.59
N THR A 1048 11.26 4.59 11.72
CA THR A 1048 11.32 5.26 13.04
C THR A 1048 12.76 5.65 13.42
N LYS A 1049 13.77 4.82 13.10
CA LYS A 1049 15.17 5.14 13.37
C LYS A 1049 15.68 6.20 12.40
N ALA A 1050 15.37 6.07 11.11
CA ALA A 1050 15.76 7.03 10.09
C ALA A 1050 15.26 8.46 10.41
N SER A 1051 13.98 8.60 10.78
CA SER A 1051 13.39 9.91 11.16
C SER A 1051 13.97 10.54 12.43
N LEU A 1052 14.60 9.78 13.32
CA LEU A 1052 15.27 10.31 14.52
C LEU A 1052 16.70 10.77 14.24
N GLN A 1053 17.31 10.27 13.17
CA GLN A 1053 18.69 10.56 12.75
C GLN A 1053 18.76 11.55 11.59
N THR A 1054 17.69 12.32 11.35
CA THR A 1054 17.67 13.39 10.35
C THR A 1054 18.65 14.50 10.73
N PRO A 1055 19.24 15.22 9.74
CA PRO A 1055 20.13 16.36 10.01
C PRO A 1055 19.45 17.46 10.84
N SER A 1056 18.17 17.76 10.56
CA SER A 1056 17.39 18.74 11.34
C SER A 1056 16.95 18.16 12.69
N PHE A 1057 17.52 18.70 13.77
CA PHE A 1057 17.08 18.35 15.13
C PHE A 1057 15.69 18.94 15.45
N ILE A 1058 15.29 20.04 14.80
CA ILE A 1058 13.96 20.66 14.96
C ILE A 1058 12.88 19.73 14.40
N SER A 1059 13.12 19.16 13.21
CA SER A 1059 12.22 18.18 12.61
C SER A 1059 12.13 16.91 13.47
N ALA A 1060 13.28 16.33 13.85
CA ALA A 1060 13.33 15.13 14.69
C ALA A 1060 12.64 15.32 16.06
N ALA A 1061 12.83 16.48 16.70
CA ALA A 1061 12.22 16.80 18.00
C ALA A 1061 10.68 16.85 17.94
N SER A 1062 10.11 17.22 16.80
CA SER A 1062 8.66 17.21 16.57
C SER A 1062 8.08 15.81 16.37
N PHE A 1063 8.93 14.85 15.95
CA PHE A 1063 8.55 13.48 15.71
C PHE A 1063 8.34 12.72 17.01
N GLN A 1064 9.37 12.19 17.67
CA GLN A 1064 9.28 11.40 18.91
C GLN A 1064 10.50 11.64 19.80
N GLU A 1065 10.41 11.22 21.06
CA GLU A 1065 11.52 11.32 22.02
C GLU A 1065 12.16 12.72 22.08
N THR A 1066 11.32 13.76 22.02
CA THR A 1066 11.73 15.18 21.96
C THR A 1066 12.84 15.52 22.95
N THR A 1067 12.75 15.03 24.19
CA THR A 1067 13.77 15.27 25.22
C THR A 1067 15.12 14.66 24.86
N ARG A 1068 15.17 13.45 24.28
CA ARG A 1068 16.41 12.79 23.87
C ARG A 1068 17.08 13.55 22.74
N VAL A 1069 16.32 13.88 21.70
CA VAL A 1069 16.80 14.62 20.52
C VAL A 1069 17.37 15.98 20.90
N LEU A 1070 16.64 16.76 21.71
CA LEU A 1070 17.11 18.07 22.16
C LEU A 1070 18.33 17.98 23.07
N THR A 1071 18.43 16.93 23.90
CA THR A 1071 19.62 16.73 24.76
C THR A 1071 20.86 16.45 23.91
N GLU A 1072 20.74 15.54 22.94
CA GLU A 1072 21.83 15.17 22.05
C GLU A 1072 22.28 16.36 21.18
N ALA A 1073 21.32 17.10 20.62
CA ALA A 1073 21.61 18.31 19.86
C ALA A 1073 22.31 19.39 20.71
N ALA A 1074 21.89 19.57 21.97
CA ALA A 1074 22.51 20.52 22.89
C ALA A 1074 23.93 20.10 23.30
N VAL A 1075 24.18 18.81 23.56
CA VAL A 1075 25.52 18.29 23.90
C VAL A 1075 26.48 18.43 22.72
N ALA A 1076 26.01 18.16 21.50
CA ALA A 1076 26.81 18.28 20.28
C ALA A 1076 26.90 19.71 19.74
N GLY A 1077 26.16 20.68 20.30
CA GLY A 1077 26.13 22.06 19.78
C GLY A 1077 25.59 22.17 18.35
N LYS A 1078 24.65 21.30 17.96
CA LYS A 1078 24.15 21.21 16.57
C LYS A 1078 23.50 22.52 16.12
N THR A 1079 23.78 22.92 14.89
CA THR A 1079 23.15 24.04 14.18
C THR A 1079 22.20 23.51 13.11
N ASP A 1080 21.04 24.14 12.95
CA ASP A 1080 20.02 23.73 11.97
C ASP A 1080 19.96 24.75 10.82
N MET A 1081 20.14 24.27 9.59
CA MET A 1081 20.20 25.10 8.38
C MET A 1081 18.83 25.34 7.73
N LEU A 1082 17.75 24.82 8.32
CA LEU A 1082 16.37 24.96 7.87
C LEU A 1082 16.12 24.51 6.42
N GLN A 1083 16.69 23.39 6.00
CA GLN A 1083 16.64 22.93 4.60
C GLN A 1083 15.41 22.09 4.26
N GLY A 1084 14.75 21.49 5.25
CA GLY A 1084 13.56 20.67 5.10
C GLY A 1084 12.24 21.43 5.25
N LEU A 1085 11.13 20.71 5.13
CA LEU A 1085 9.78 21.30 5.15
C LEU A 1085 9.35 21.72 6.56
N LYS A 1086 9.61 20.88 7.56
CA LYS A 1086 8.93 20.94 8.85
C LYS A 1086 9.46 22.02 9.78
N GLU A 1087 10.77 22.18 9.79
CA GLU A 1087 11.49 23.29 10.40
C GLU A 1087 10.96 24.64 9.92
N ASN A 1088 10.74 24.82 8.61
CA ASN A 1088 10.23 26.06 8.03
C ASN A 1088 8.78 26.31 8.45
N VAL A 1089 7.94 25.26 8.50
CA VAL A 1089 6.57 25.37 9.05
C VAL A 1089 6.57 25.75 10.53
N ILE A 1090 7.48 25.18 11.33
CA ILE A 1090 7.59 25.45 12.77
C ILE A 1090 8.02 26.91 13.01
N VAL A 1091 9.01 27.39 12.25
CA VAL A 1091 9.55 28.76 12.34
C VAL A 1091 8.62 29.79 11.69
N GLY A 1092 7.72 29.37 10.80
CA GLY A 1092 6.79 30.25 10.09
C GLY A 1092 7.38 30.91 8.84
N ARG A 1093 8.26 30.19 8.12
CA ARG A 1093 8.84 30.59 6.84
C ARG A 1093 8.20 29.84 5.67
N LEU A 1094 8.45 30.32 4.45
CA LEU A 1094 8.09 29.59 3.23
C LEU A 1094 8.82 28.24 3.21
N ILE A 1095 8.10 27.18 2.82
CA ILE A 1095 8.70 25.86 2.68
C ILE A 1095 9.62 25.80 1.46
N PRO A 1096 10.72 25.03 1.49
CA PRO A 1096 11.68 24.91 0.38
C PRO A 1096 11.18 24.01 -0.77
N ALA A 1097 9.87 23.90 -0.95
CA ALA A 1097 9.23 23.16 -2.04
C ALA A 1097 8.19 24.05 -2.75
N GLY A 1098 7.81 23.65 -3.97
CA GLY A 1098 6.86 24.36 -4.82
C GLY A 1098 7.20 25.83 -5.01
N THR A 1099 6.26 26.72 -4.68
CA THR A 1099 6.38 28.18 -4.79
C THR A 1099 7.52 28.72 -3.91
N GLY A 1100 7.68 28.20 -2.70
CA GLY A 1100 8.72 28.65 -1.76
C GLY A 1100 10.14 28.20 -2.17
N GLY A 1101 10.29 27.01 -2.75
CA GLY A 1101 11.56 26.54 -3.32
C GLY A 1101 12.03 27.43 -4.47
N THR A 1102 11.14 27.73 -5.41
CA THR A 1102 11.41 28.63 -6.54
C THR A 1102 11.83 30.02 -6.07
N MET A 1103 11.10 30.59 -5.10
CA MET A 1103 11.42 31.90 -4.53
C MET A 1103 12.79 31.92 -3.84
N SER A 1104 13.16 30.83 -3.17
CA SER A 1104 14.45 30.70 -2.49
C SER A 1104 15.60 30.62 -3.49
N GLN A 1105 15.42 29.90 -4.60
CA GLN A 1105 16.39 29.85 -5.69
C GLN A 1105 16.56 31.22 -6.36
N ILE A 1106 15.46 31.92 -6.66
CA ILE A 1106 15.51 33.27 -7.22
C ILE A 1106 16.27 34.21 -6.29
N ARG A 1107 15.98 34.17 -4.98
CA ARG A 1107 16.72 34.97 -3.99
C ARG A 1107 18.20 34.63 -3.95
N ARG A 1108 18.56 33.34 -3.96
CA ARG A 1108 19.97 32.91 -3.96
C ARG A 1108 20.71 33.45 -5.20
N ILE A 1109 20.11 33.36 -6.37
CA ILE A 1109 20.68 33.89 -7.61
C ILE A 1109 20.82 35.42 -7.53
N ALA A 1110 19.80 36.12 -7.04
CA ALA A 1110 19.83 37.57 -6.86
C ALA A 1110 20.96 38.00 -5.91
N THR A 1111 21.08 37.38 -4.72
CA THR A 1111 22.15 37.67 -3.77
C THR A 1111 23.53 37.42 -4.38
N SER A 1112 23.73 36.29 -5.07
CA SER A 1112 25.03 36.01 -5.71
C SER A 1112 25.40 37.02 -6.79
N ARG A 1113 24.41 37.53 -7.54
CA ARG A 1113 24.62 38.58 -8.54
C ARG A 1113 24.90 39.92 -7.87
N ASP A 1114 24.21 40.24 -6.78
CA ASP A 1114 24.47 41.46 -6.01
C ASP A 1114 25.88 41.45 -5.42
N GLU A 1115 26.35 40.32 -4.89
CA GLU A 1115 27.73 40.14 -4.42
C GLU A 1115 28.75 40.33 -5.55
N LEU A 1116 28.53 39.70 -6.71
CA LEU A 1116 29.39 39.90 -7.89
C LEU A 1116 29.41 41.37 -8.34
N ILE A 1117 28.27 42.07 -8.34
CA ILE A 1117 28.18 43.49 -8.68
C ILE A 1117 28.91 44.35 -7.64
N ILE A 1118 28.81 44.01 -6.35
CA ILE A 1118 29.54 44.71 -5.28
C ILE A 1118 31.04 44.50 -5.45
N ASP A 1119 31.48 43.28 -5.76
CA ASP A 1119 32.90 42.97 -5.98
C ASP A 1119 33.43 43.64 -7.26
N GLU A 1120 32.65 43.67 -8.34
CA GLU A 1120 32.98 44.44 -9.54
C GLU A 1120 33.04 45.94 -9.26
N ARG A 1121 32.11 46.48 -8.46
CA ARG A 1121 32.15 47.89 -8.04
C ARG A 1121 33.34 48.18 -7.14
N ARG A 1122 33.71 47.26 -6.24
CA ARG A 1122 34.93 47.37 -5.42
C ARG A 1122 36.17 47.44 -6.31
N LYS A 1123 36.29 46.52 -7.27
CA LYS A 1123 37.37 46.50 -8.27
C LYS A 1123 37.40 47.77 -9.13
N ALA A 1124 36.23 48.27 -9.55
CA ALA A 1124 36.12 49.49 -10.35
C ALA A 1124 36.38 50.78 -9.56
N SER A 1125 36.11 50.79 -8.25
CA SER A 1125 36.32 51.95 -7.38
C SER A 1125 37.78 52.17 -6.97
N GLY A 1126 38.70 51.27 -7.35
CA GLY A 1126 40.14 51.44 -7.11
C GLY A 1126 40.55 51.43 -5.63
N VAL A 1127 39.66 51.00 -4.72
CA VAL A 1127 39.97 50.86 -3.29
C VAL A 1127 40.66 49.53 -3.04
N GLU A 1128 41.83 49.34 -3.64
CA GLU A 1128 42.66 48.13 -3.48
C GLU A 1128 44.03 48.42 -2.83
N ALA A 1129 44.12 49.49 -2.03
CA ALA A 1129 45.35 49.82 -1.31
C ALA A 1129 45.09 50.51 0.04
N ALA A 1130 44.51 49.79 1.01
CA ALA A 1130 44.61 50.13 2.43
C ALA A 1130 44.22 48.95 3.34
N ASP A 1131 44.78 47.75 3.14
CA ASP A 1131 44.72 46.73 4.19
C ASP A 1131 45.85 45.66 4.21
N PRO A 1132 47.13 46.03 4.01
CA PRO A 1132 48.24 45.20 4.50
C PRO A 1132 49.09 45.89 5.58
N MET A 1133 48.51 46.79 6.39
CA MET A 1133 49.22 47.42 7.53
C MET A 1133 48.57 47.18 8.91
N LEU A 1134 47.42 46.49 8.99
CA LEU A 1134 46.75 46.19 10.26
C LEU A 1134 46.91 44.73 10.72
N THR A 1135 47.39 43.83 9.86
CA THR A 1135 47.65 42.42 10.20
C THR A 1135 48.98 42.20 10.93
N ASP A 1136 49.92 43.15 10.89
CA ASP A 1136 51.25 43.01 11.50
C ASP A 1136 51.37 43.56 12.93
N MET A 1137 50.28 44.12 13.50
CA MET A 1137 50.24 44.55 14.92
C MET A 1137 49.44 43.62 15.83
N ALA A 1138 48.72 42.63 15.29
CA ALA A 1138 47.96 41.66 16.08
C ALA A 1138 48.74 40.38 16.43
N SER A 1139 49.85 40.09 15.74
CA SER A 1139 50.71 38.92 16.00
C SER A 1139 51.75 39.15 17.11
N ALA A 1140 51.89 40.38 17.63
CA ALA A 1140 52.78 40.70 18.75
C ALA A 1140 52.08 40.77 20.12
N ALA A 1141 50.78 40.46 20.20
CA ALA A 1141 50.03 40.41 21.46
C ALA A 1141 48.87 39.40 21.42
N GLN A 1142 49.16 38.11 21.18
CA GLN A 1142 48.35 36.97 21.63
C GLN A 1142 49.13 35.66 21.57
#